data_AF-A0A8H8RFS6-F1
#
_entry.id   AF-A0A8H8RFS6-F1
#
_cell.length_a   1.000
_cell.length_b   1.000
_cell.length_c   1.000
_cell.angle_alpha   90.00
_cell.angle_beta   90.00
_cell.angle_gamma   90.00
#
_symmetry.space_group_name_H-M   'P 1'
#
loop_
_entity.id
_entity.type
_entity.pdbx_description
1 polymer ?
#
loop_
_entity_poly.entity_id
_entity_poly.type
_entity_poly.pdbx_seq_one_letter_code
_entity_poly.pdbx_strand_id
1 'polypeptide(L)'
;MSRAESWDPSFLRLLRLLPRPARQLWPGTPTSPQRLISGTSSFPATIDQDNLYKAHKVSSQNIPISLVHLCSFALLAIVLIVQFFIADHPSVYSKTVKRYSPTSFSPPAHIVEARTCESPHPFPTEPPISRPHTMALAAEAKRIAAEFELSDSNLNKINLEFVEQMKEGLAKNETNMSQIPTFVTAVPNGTEKGLYLAVDLGGTNFRVCSINLHGDTTFDITQSKVAIPRELMVAKTAKELFSFLAKQIELFLREHHEEHFNAHIRRRQTISTPEGYRDEHIFRLGFTFSFPVHQIGINRGTLMRWTKGFDIADAVGQDVCQLLQDEIDILKLPVRVAALVNDTVGTLMARSYTSPGKTSTLLGAIFGTGTNGAYVERLDKITKPMDGEYDNSTGDMVVNTEWGSFDNSMKVLPSTIYDQILDQDSVNPGMQMFEKRVSGMFLGEILRTVLAETLKNPTIPLFKGFEIASTAPLYEQWGVDSSILSEAEADSSDDLSKLREYMKSSLGVSAATVEDALAVKEIAHGIAVRAARLSGIAIGAIILETGRLEPGASTVPAPKSSASIVEDVKNLNLGEAASATVSKLANTAGLAVNEDEIVDIGVDGSLVEFYPKFEGYMREALRALDGIGAAGERRIRIGIAKDGSGVGAALIALVAAKMEKPLDYLKPLKGKLDEIKAGIS
;
A
#
# COMPACT_ATOMS: atom_id res chain seq x y z
N MET A 1 27.56 47.74 -8.63
CA MET A 1 26.43 48.62 -8.27
C MET A 1 25.28 47.72 -7.85
N SER A 2 24.55 47.87 -6.75
CA SER A 2 24.71 48.59 -5.48
C SER A 2 23.31 48.76 -4.89
N ARG A 3 22.97 47.98 -3.87
CA ARG A 3 22.32 48.45 -2.63
C ARG A 3 22.30 47.32 -1.60
N ALA A 4 22.28 47.70 -0.33
CA ALA A 4 22.13 46.83 0.81
C ALA A 4 21.40 47.61 1.91
N GLU A 5 20.31 47.04 2.41
CA GLU A 5 19.45 47.58 3.47
C GLU A 5 19.17 46.37 4.38
N SER A 6 19.94 46.18 5.47
CA SER A 6 19.73 46.73 6.82
C SER A 6 18.57 46.06 7.58
N TRP A 7 18.91 45.15 8.50
CA TRP A 7 17.96 44.49 9.43
C TRP A 7 18.01 45.12 10.83
N ASP A 8 16.86 45.13 11.50
CA ASP A 8 16.65 45.76 12.82
C ASP A 8 17.12 44.87 14.00
N PRO A 9 18.02 45.34 14.90
CA PRO A 9 18.55 44.56 16.02
C PRO A 9 17.62 44.49 17.27
N SER A 10 16.29 44.46 17.09
CA SER A 10 15.32 44.57 18.19
C SER A 10 14.77 43.25 18.79
N PHE A 11 15.19 42.07 18.32
CA PHE A 11 14.59 40.78 18.72
C PHE A 11 15.30 40.00 19.86
N LEU A 12 16.34 40.56 20.49
CA LEU A 12 17.18 39.86 21.49
C LEU A 12 16.80 40.13 22.97
N ARG A 13 15.52 40.39 23.28
CA ARG A 13 15.06 40.71 24.66
C ARG A 13 13.72 40.09 25.08
N LEU A 14 13.50 38.78 24.90
CA LEU A 14 12.33 38.11 25.54
C LEU A 14 12.51 36.62 25.94
N LEU A 15 13.76 36.14 26.14
CA LEU A 15 14.04 34.80 26.69
C LEU A 15 14.76 34.84 28.06
N ARG A 16 14.17 35.57 29.02
CA ARG A 16 14.48 35.46 30.44
C ARG A 16 13.22 35.68 31.29
N LEU A 17 12.53 34.61 31.67
CA LEU A 17 11.72 34.51 32.90
C LEU A 17 11.27 33.06 33.14
N LEU A 18 11.70 32.49 34.28
CA LEU A 18 11.17 31.27 34.93
C LEU A 18 11.37 29.92 34.18
N PRO A 19 11.18 28.76 34.85
CA PRO A 19 12.03 28.34 35.97
C PRO A 19 12.64 26.92 35.79
N ARG A 20 13.73 26.62 36.52
CA ARG A 20 14.37 25.28 36.52
C ARG A 20 13.81 24.35 37.61
N PRO A 21 13.51 23.09 37.31
CA PRO A 21 13.44 22.01 38.30
C PRO A 21 14.84 21.66 38.86
N ALA A 22 14.87 20.99 40.02
CA ALA A 22 16.11 20.75 40.78
C ALA A 22 16.86 19.46 40.39
N ARG A 23 18.18 19.46 40.62
CA ARG A 23 18.98 18.23 40.72
C ARG A 23 18.90 17.68 42.14
N GLN A 24 18.79 16.36 42.27
CA GLN A 24 19.12 15.63 43.50
C GLN A 24 20.31 14.69 43.22
N LEU A 25 21.08 14.32 44.26
CA LEU A 25 22.41 13.73 44.11
C LEU A 25 22.61 12.50 45.01
N TRP A 26 23.30 11.49 44.44
CA TRP A 26 24.06 10.43 45.15
C TRP A 26 23.28 9.42 46.04
N PRO A 27 23.92 8.32 46.50
CA PRO A 27 25.08 7.60 45.96
C PRO A 27 24.86 6.06 45.87
N GLY A 28 25.84 5.31 45.32
CA GLY A 28 26.02 3.90 45.72
C GLY A 28 26.53 2.90 44.67
N THR A 29 27.85 2.74 44.56
CA THR A 29 28.47 1.43 44.26
C THR A 29 28.82 0.72 45.57
N PRO A 30 28.76 -0.62 45.65
CA PRO A 30 30.02 -1.32 45.99
C PRO A 30 30.19 -2.77 45.44
N THR A 31 31.44 -3.06 45.08
CA THR A 31 32.21 -4.32 45.28
C THR A 31 31.61 -5.73 45.08
N SER A 32 32.33 -6.52 44.29
CA SER A 32 32.39 -8.00 44.32
C SER A 32 33.21 -8.58 45.50
N PRO A 33 32.92 -9.81 45.96
CA PRO A 33 33.87 -10.69 46.66
C PRO A 33 34.20 -12.00 45.88
N GLN A 34 35.08 -12.86 46.43
CA GLN A 34 35.78 -13.96 45.74
C GLN A 34 35.50 -15.38 46.32
N ARG A 35 35.99 -16.42 45.59
CA ARG A 35 36.44 -17.81 45.97
C ARG A 35 35.65 -18.95 45.29
N LEU A 36 36.18 -20.09 44.77
CA LEU A 36 37.22 -21.08 45.19
C LEU A 36 36.77 -21.91 46.43
N ILE A 37 36.65 -23.25 46.53
CA ILE A 37 37.13 -24.53 45.89
C ILE A 37 36.09 -25.63 46.30
N SER A 38 35.88 -26.84 45.73
CA SER A 38 36.53 -27.78 44.77
C SER A 38 35.48 -28.38 43.78
N GLY A 39 35.66 -29.43 42.96
CA GLY A 39 36.84 -30.26 42.59
C GLY A 39 36.85 -31.73 43.06
N THR A 40 36.36 -32.67 42.24
CA THR A 40 36.66 -34.14 42.20
C THR A 40 36.33 -34.74 40.82
N SER A 41 36.82 -35.94 40.50
CA SER A 41 36.77 -36.56 39.16
C SER A 41 36.37 -38.05 39.17
N SER A 42 35.76 -38.56 38.09
CA SER A 42 35.70 -40.00 37.75
C SER A 42 35.44 -40.22 36.25
N PHE A 43 35.96 -41.32 35.73
CA PHE A 43 35.88 -41.83 34.33
C PHE A 43 34.63 -42.74 34.14
N PRO A 44 34.25 -43.24 32.93
CA PRO A 44 35.10 -43.50 31.76
C PRO A 44 34.58 -43.04 30.37
N ALA A 45 35.45 -43.21 29.37
CA ALA A 45 35.18 -42.99 27.96
C ALA A 45 34.94 -44.32 27.22
N THR A 46 34.13 -44.29 26.14
CA THR A 46 34.35 -44.97 24.84
C THR A 46 33.06 -44.96 23.99
N ILE A 47 32.94 -44.04 23.03
CA ILE A 47 32.15 -44.25 21.81
C ILE A 47 32.94 -43.73 20.61
N ASP A 48 32.98 -44.61 19.61
CA ASP A 48 33.45 -44.54 18.22
C ASP A 48 33.46 -43.15 17.51
N GLN A 49 34.40 -42.95 16.58
CA GLN A 49 34.50 -41.76 15.71
C GLN A 49 34.07 -41.99 14.24
N ASP A 50 33.88 -43.23 13.78
CA ASP A 50 33.77 -43.55 12.34
C ASP A 50 32.33 -43.58 11.77
N ASN A 51 31.44 -42.63 12.14
CA ASN A 51 30.03 -42.71 11.68
C ASN A 51 29.23 -41.39 11.51
N LEU A 52 29.83 -40.27 11.08
CA LEU A 52 29.09 -39.01 10.88
C LEU A 52 29.18 -38.33 9.48
N TYR A 53 29.67 -39.02 8.44
CA TYR A 53 29.57 -38.54 7.05
C TYR A 53 29.31 -39.66 6.02
N LYS A 54 28.03 -40.02 5.80
CA LYS A 54 27.57 -40.69 4.57
C LYS A 54 26.22 -40.13 4.11
N ALA A 55 26.22 -39.43 2.97
CA ALA A 55 25.00 -38.89 2.38
C ALA A 55 24.08 -40.02 1.87
N HIS A 56 22.80 -40.02 2.29
CA HIS A 56 21.79 -40.87 1.70
C HIS A 56 21.24 -40.25 0.40
N LYS A 57 21.59 -40.89 -0.71
CA LYS A 57 21.15 -40.54 -2.06
C LYS A 57 19.70 -41.01 -2.26
N VAL A 58 18.72 -40.21 -1.84
CA VAL A 58 17.29 -40.55 -2.01
C VAL A 58 16.96 -40.51 -3.51
N SER A 59 16.62 -41.68 -4.06
CA SER A 59 16.19 -41.83 -5.45
C SER A 59 14.72 -41.45 -5.59
N SER A 60 14.42 -40.40 -6.37
CA SER A 60 13.06 -40.03 -6.74
C SER A 60 12.46 -41.04 -7.73
N GLN A 61 11.83 -42.10 -7.22
CA GLN A 61 10.97 -42.99 -8.01
C GLN A 61 9.50 -42.66 -7.78
N ASN A 62 8.78 -42.39 -8.88
CA ASN A 62 7.35 -42.13 -8.86
C ASN A 62 6.59 -43.39 -8.44
N ILE A 63 5.97 -43.34 -7.26
CA ILE A 63 5.01 -44.39 -6.84
C ILE A 63 3.69 -44.12 -7.60
N PRO A 64 3.18 -45.07 -8.41
CA PRO A 64 1.90 -44.89 -9.07
C PRO A 64 0.77 -44.85 -8.03
N ILE A 65 -0.16 -43.91 -8.17
CA ILE A 65 -1.33 -43.77 -7.30
C ILE A 65 -2.10 -45.08 -7.29
N SER A 66 -2.19 -45.73 -6.13
CA SER A 66 -2.84 -47.04 -6.05
C SER A 66 -4.35 -46.92 -6.31
N LEU A 67 -4.94 -47.97 -6.90
CA LEU A 67 -6.35 -48.02 -7.28
C LEU A 67 -7.30 -47.65 -6.12
N VAL A 68 -6.90 -47.97 -4.88
CA VAL A 68 -7.62 -47.62 -3.64
C VAL A 68 -7.78 -46.11 -3.48
N HIS A 69 -6.73 -45.31 -3.71
CA HIS A 69 -6.80 -43.85 -3.61
C HIS A 69 -7.69 -43.26 -4.70
N LEU A 70 -7.62 -43.81 -5.92
CA LEU A 70 -8.46 -43.41 -7.05
C LEU A 70 -9.96 -43.67 -6.76
N CYS A 71 -10.29 -44.84 -6.19
CA CYS A 71 -11.63 -45.14 -5.70
C CYS A 71 -12.08 -44.21 -4.57
N SER A 72 -11.20 -43.89 -3.60
CA SER A 72 -11.52 -42.97 -2.50
C SER A 72 -11.82 -41.54 -2.99
N PHE A 73 -11.04 -41.02 -3.94
CA PHE A 73 -11.29 -39.71 -4.56
C PHE A 73 -12.60 -39.70 -5.36
N ALA A 74 -12.88 -40.76 -6.12
CA ALA A 74 -14.14 -40.89 -6.85
C ALA A 74 -15.35 -40.94 -5.89
N LEU A 75 -15.25 -41.67 -4.77
CA LEU A 75 -16.32 -41.75 -3.77
C LEU A 75 -16.56 -40.39 -3.10
N LEU A 76 -15.49 -39.66 -2.75
CA LEU A 76 -15.57 -38.32 -2.16
C LEU A 76 -16.23 -37.32 -3.12
N ALA A 77 -15.85 -37.34 -4.41
CA ALA A 77 -16.46 -36.50 -5.44
C ALA A 77 -17.96 -36.80 -5.60
N ILE A 78 -18.36 -38.08 -5.60
CA ILE A 78 -19.78 -38.47 -5.66
C ILE A 78 -20.55 -37.94 -4.45
N VAL A 79 -20.00 -38.03 -3.23
CA VAL A 79 -20.66 -37.50 -2.02
C VAL A 79 -20.85 -35.98 -2.10
N LEU A 80 -19.83 -35.23 -2.54
CA LEU A 80 -19.91 -33.77 -2.68
C LEU A 80 -20.92 -33.36 -3.77
N ILE A 81 -20.94 -34.05 -4.91
CA ILE A 81 -21.93 -33.84 -5.98
C ILE A 81 -23.35 -34.12 -5.46
N VAL A 82 -23.56 -35.22 -4.73
CA VAL A 82 -24.87 -35.57 -4.16
C VAL A 82 -25.31 -34.56 -3.10
N GLN A 83 -24.40 -34.04 -2.27
CA GLN A 83 -24.73 -32.96 -1.33
C GLN A 83 -25.12 -31.66 -2.06
N PHE A 84 -24.39 -31.29 -3.11
CA PHE A 84 -24.67 -30.09 -3.92
C PHE A 84 -26.06 -30.16 -4.57
N PHE A 85 -26.46 -31.30 -5.13
CA PHE A 85 -27.77 -31.46 -5.78
C PHE A 85 -28.95 -31.81 -4.84
N ILE A 86 -28.71 -32.04 -3.54
CA ILE A 86 -29.77 -32.26 -2.53
C ILE A 86 -30.03 -31.01 -1.68
N ALA A 87 -29.11 -30.03 -1.66
CA ALA A 87 -29.26 -28.80 -0.88
C ALA A 87 -30.49 -27.95 -1.28
N ASP A 88 -30.80 -27.87 -2.57
CA ASP A 88 -31.87 -27.02 -3.12
C ASP A 88 -33.20 -27.78 -3.35
N HIS A 89 -33.87 -28.19 -2.27
CA HIS A 89 -35.29 -28.54 -2.33
C HIS A 89 -36.07 -28.11 -1.08
N PRO A 90 -36.86 -27.01 -1.13
CA PRO A 90 -37.57 -26.49 0.03
C PRO A 90 -38.96 -27.14 0.20
N SER A 91 -39.16 -28.01 1.21
CA SER A 91 -40.53 -28.33 1.67
C SER A 91 -40.65 -28.89 3.10
N VAL A 92 -41.70 -28.44 3.80
CA VAL A 92 -42.40 -29.02 4.96
C VAL A 92 -41.58 -29.55 6.17
N TYR A 93 -41.65 -28.80 7.28
CA TYR A 93 -41.82 -29.43 8.61
C TYR A 93 -42.90 -28.72 9.43
N SER A 94 -44.02 -29.39 9.66
CA SER A 94 -45.14 -28.88 10.46
C SER A 94 -44.85 -28.97 11.96
N LYS A 95 -44.94 -27.83 12.68
CA LYS A 95 -44.91 -27.81 14.16
C LYS A 95 -46.30 -28.12 14.74
N THR A 96 -46.68 -29.39 14.74
CA THR A 96 -47.94 -29.87 15.32
C THR A 96 -47.87 -29.79 16.86
N VAL A 97 -48.76 -29.01 17.47
CA VAL A 97 -48.85 -28.86 18.93
C VAL A 97 -49.33 -30.16 19.59
N LYS A 98 -48.64 -30.60 20.65
CA LYS A 98 -49.15 -31.63 21.59
C LYS A 98 -49.39 -31.01 22.97
N ARG A 99 -50.52 -31.37 23.61
CA ARG A 99 -50.87 -30.99 24.98
C ARG A 99 -50.37 -32.03 26.00
N TYR A 100 -50.29 -31.59 27.25
CA TYR A 100 -49.80 -32.32 28.43
C TYR A 100 -50.69 -33.48 28.90
N SER A 101 -50.09 -34.38 29.70
CA SER A 101 -50.67 -34.80 30.99
C SER A 101 -49.52 -35.13 32.00
N PRO A 102 -49.68 -34.99 33.34
CA PRO A 102 -48.53 -34.86 34.25
C PRO A 102 -48.37 -35.91 35.36
N THR A 103 -47.11 -36.17 35.73
CA THR A 103 -46.63 -36.75 37.00
C THR A 103 -45.21 -36.21 37.26
N SER A 104 -44.71 -35.96 38.48
CA SER A 104 -45.30 -36.06 39.82
C SER A 104 -44.44 -35.34 40.88
N PHE A 105 -45.09 -34.66 41.84
CA PHE A 105 -44.61 -34.23 43.17
C PHE A 105 -43.34 -33.35 43.35
N SER A 106 -43.53 -32.26 44.10
CA SER A 106 -42.54 -31.62 44.99
C SER A 106 -43.29 -30.89 46.12
N PRO A 107 -42.70 -30.70 47.31
CA PRO A 107 -43.43 -30.27 48.52
C PRO A 107 -43.76 -28.77 48.56
N PRO A 108 -44.76 -28.34 49.37
CA PRO A 108 -45.22 -26.95 49.42
C PRO A 108 -44.26 -26.04 50.19
N ALA A 109 -44.09 -24.80 49.71
CA ALA A 109 -43.43 -23.72 50.44
C ALA A 109 -44.42 -23.01 51.37
N HIS A 110 -43.96 -22.58 52.56
CA HIS A 110 -44.76 -21.81 53.50
C HIS A 110 -44.98 -20.37 53.01
N ILE A 111 -46.21 -19.87 53.15
CA ILE A 111 -46.53 -18.45 53.00
C ILE A 111 -46.12 -17.73 54.29
N VAL A 112 -45.39 -16.61 54.15
CA VAL A 112 -45.09 -15.66 55.23
C VAL A 112 -45.53 -14.28 54.77
N GLU A 113 -46.57 -13.72 55.39
CA GLU A 113 -47.01 -12.36 55.11
C GLU A 113 -46.12 -11.34 55.84
N ALA A 114 -45.43 -10.49 55.07
CA ALA A 114 -44.61 -9.41 55.63
C ALA A 114 -44.61 -8.14 54.75
N ARG A 115 -45.61 -7.28 55.00
CA ARG A 115 -45.60 -5.81 54.90
C ARG A 115 -45.07 -5.17 53.60
N THR A 116 -45.98 -4.50 52.90
CA THR A 116 -45.71 -3.54 51.81
C THR A 116 -44.71 -2.46 52.21
N CYS A 117 -43.68 -2.28 51.39
CA CYS A 117 -42.99 -0.98 51.26
C CYS A 117 -43.61 -0.23 50.09
N GLU A 118 -44.08 1.00 50.30
CA GLU A 118 -44.49 1.87 49.22
C GLU A 118 -43.25 2.34 48.44
N SER A 119 -43.21 2.06 47.14
CA SER A 119 -42.18 2.61 46.26
C SER A 119 -42.59 4.04 45.89
N PRO A 120 -41.74 5.06 46.11
CA PRO A 120 -42.08 6.43 45.72
C PRO A 120 -42.27 6.48 44.20
N HIS A 121 -43.35 7.14 43.75
CA HIS A 121 -43.67 7.24 42.34
C HIS A 121 -42.46 7.75 41.52
N PRO A 122 -42.15 7.13 40.37
CA PRO A 122 -41.14 7.68 39.49
C PRO A 122 -41.60 9.08 39.04
N PHE A 123 -40.70 10.05 39.12
CA PHE A 123 -40.92 11.33 38.44
C PHE A 123 -41.17 11.05 36.96
N PRO A 124 -42.17 11.70 36.33
CA PRO A 124 -42.33 11.63 34.89
C PRO A 124 -41.19 12.41 34.23
N THR A 125 -40.04 11.76 34.06
CA THR A 125 -39.11 12.18 33.00
C THR A 125 -39.83 11.96 31.69
N GLU A 126 -40.22 13.06 31.04
CA GLU A 126 -40.64 13.01 29.66
C GLU A 126 -39.57 12.24 28.86
N PRO A 127 -39.94 11.24 28.04
CA PRO A 127 -38.97 10.64 27.14
C PRO A 127 -38.40 11.76 26.28
N PRO A 128 -37.09 11.77 25.94
CA PRO A 128 -36.49 12.85 25.19
C PRO A 128 -37.17 12.96 23.83
N ILE A 129 -38.11 13.92 23.72
CA ILE A 129 -38.87 14.17 22.50
C ILE A 129 -37.87 14.66 21.47
N SER A 130 -37.55 13.80 20.50
CA SER A 130 -36.90 14.23 19.28
C SER A 130 -37.75 15.34 18.68
N ARG A 131 -37.20 16.56 18.65
CA ARG A 131 -37.84 17.67 17.95
C ARG A 131 -38.03 17.21 16.49
N PRO A 132 -39.19 17.50 15.87
CA PRO A 132 -39.41 17.11 14.48
C PRO A 132 -38.29 17.70 13.63
N HIS A 133 -37.66 16.86 12.79
CA HIS A 133 -36.45 17.19 12.04
C HIS A 133 -36.54 18.59 11.44
N THR A 134 -35.54 19.41 11.69
CA THR A 134 -35.50 20.78 11.17
C THR A 134 -35.17 20.70 9.69
N MET A 135 -36.20 20.62 8.84
CA MET A 135 -36.08 20.41 7.38
C MET A 135 -34.97 21.25 6.71
N ALA A 136 -34.63 22.42 7.25
CA ALA A 136 -33.47 23.23 6.87
C ALA A 136 -32.11 22.50 6.95
N LEU A 137 -31.76 21.80 8.04
CA LEU A 137 -30.46 21.13 8.18
C LEU A 137 -30.34 19.91 7.26
N ALA A 138 -31.38 19.08 7.22
CA ALA A 138 -31.42 17.94 6.32
C ALA A 138 -31.43 18.35 4.82
N ALA A 139 -32.07 19.48 4.48
CA ALA A 139 -32.01 20.03 3.13
C ALA A 139 -30.64 20.64 2.80
N GLU A 140 -30.03 21.38 3.73
CA GLU A 140 -28.71 22.00 3.50
C GLU A 140 -27.60 20.94 3.41
N ALA A 141 -27.61 19.91 4.26
CA ALA A 141 -26.67 18.79 4.15
C ALA A 141 -26.73 18.11 2.78
N LYS A 142 -27.95 17.93 2.23
CA LYS A 142 -28.17 17.39 0.88
C LYS A 142 -27.74 18.37 -0.22
N ARG A 143 -28.00 19.66 -0.05
CA ARG A 143 -27.57 20.72 -0.97
C ARG A 143 -26.04 20.78 -1.07
N ILE A 144 -25.34 20.62 0.06
CA ILE A 144 -23.89 20.54 0.17
C ILE A 144 -23.36 19.23 -0.43
N ALA A 145 -23.94 18.08 -0.07
CA ALA A 145 -23.52 16.77 -0.61
C ALA A 145 -23.62 16.73 -2.15
N ALA A 146 -24.63 17.37 -2.73
CA ALA A 146 -24.77 17.52 -4.18
C ALA A 146 -23.68 18.38 -4.85
N GLU A 147 -22.98 19.27 -4.12
CA GLU A 147 -21.80 19.98 -4.67
C GLU A 147 -20.61 19.03 -4.91
N PHE A 148 -20.59 17.88 -4.24
CA PHE A 148 -19.59 16.83 -4.43
C PHE A 148 -20.00 15.79 -5.49
N GLU A 149 -21.22 15.83 -6.03
CA GLU A 149 -21.72 14.82 -6.98
C GLU A 149 -20.98 14.87 -8.33
N LEU A 150 -20.29 13.78 -8.66
CA LEU A 150 -19.51 13.67 -9.90
C LEU A 150 -20.25 12.87 -10.97
N SER A 151 -21.11 13.54 -11.72
CA SER A 151 -21.91 12.96 -12.82
C SER A 151 -21.08 12.27 -13.91
N ASP A 152 -21.66 11.29 -14.60
CA ASP A 152 -20.97 10.48 -15.62
C ASP A 152 -20.48 11.30 -16.82
N SER A 153 -21.18 12.40 -17.16
CA SER A 153 -20.71 13.35 -18.18
C SER A 153 -19.43 14.07 -17.75
N ASN A 154 -19.26 14.33 -16.45
CA ASN A 154 -18.05 14.95 -15.92
C ASN A 154 -16.93 13.93 -15.72
N LEU A 155 -17.23 12.68 -15.32
CA LEU A 155 -16.26 11.58 -15.33
C LEU A 155 -15.55 11.48 -16.69
N ASN A 156 -16.32 11.40 -17.78
CA ASN A 156 -15.77 11.21 -19.11
C ASN A 156 -14.95 12.42 -19.62
N LYS A 157 -15.34 13.66 -19.29
CA LYS A 157 -14.53 14.86 -19.57
C LYS A 157 -13.19 14.82 -18.86
N ILE A 158 -13.19 14.46 -17.57
CA ILE A 158 -11.97 14.40 -16.75
C ILE A 158 -11.08 13.25 -17.24
N ASN A 159 -11.66 12.09 -17.59
CA ASN A 159 -10.93 10.95 -18.16
C ASN A 159 -10.22 11.28 -19.48
N LEU A 160 -10.88 12.01 -20.39
CA LEU A 160 -10.27 12.47 -21.64
C LEU A 160 -9.07 13.41 -21.39
N GLU A 161 -9.21 14.34 -20.44
CA GLU A 161 -8.11 15.23 -20.04
C GLU A 161 -6.96 14.49 -19.34
N PHE A 162 -7.28 13.48 -18.52
CA PHE A 162 -6.28 12.64 -17.85
C PHE A 162 -5.44 11.87 -18.87
N VAL A 163 -6.08 11.26 -19.88
CA VAL A 163 -5.42 10.61 -21.01
C VAL A 163 -4.55 11.60 -21.81
N GLU A 164 -5.00 12.84 -22.01
CA GLU A 164 -4.22 13.86 -22.72
C GLU A 164 -2.99 14.33 -21.92
N GLN A 165 -3.13 14.54 -20.60
CA GLN A 165 -2.00 14.92 -19.74
C GLN A 165 -1.03 13.74 -19.51
N MET A 166 -1.50 12.48 -19.57
CA MET A 166 -0.63 11.31 -19.67
C MET A 166 0.23 11.36 -20.93
N LYS A 167 -0.39 11.56 -22.11
CA LYS A 167 0.32 11.68 -23.40
C LYS A 167 1.34 12.81 -23.40
N GLU A 168 0.99 13.97 -22.84
CA GLU A 168 1.93 15.09 -22.77
C GLU A 168 3.14 14.76 -21.89
N GLY A 169 2.92 14.14 -20.72
CA GLY A 169 4.00 13.73 -19.82
C GLY A 169 4.89 12.60 -20.38
N LEU A 170 4.39 11.76 -21.30
CA LEU A 170 5.21 10.78 -22.03
C LEU A 170 6.07 11.42 -23.13
N ALA A 171 5.66 12.59 -23.64
CA ALA A 171 6.32 13.30 -24.74
C ALA A 171 7.21 14.47 -24.31
N LYS A 172 7.03 15.01 -23.09
CA LYS A 172 7.75 16.17 -22.55
C LYS A 172 8.12 16.00 -21.09
N ASN A 173 9.03 16.85 -20.61
CA ASN A 173 9.25 17.12 -19.18
C ASN A 173 8.54 18.43 -18.79
N GLU A 174 8.50 18.74 -17.49
CA GLU A 174 7.90 19.97 -16.92
C GLU A 174 6.38 20.12 -17.16
N THR A 175 5.69 18.98 -17.31
CA THR A 175 4.23 18.84 -17.48
C THR A 175 3.49 18.67 -16.14
N ASN A 176 2.16 18.83 -16.13
CA ASN A 176 1.30 18.60 -14.95
C ASN A 176 1.48 17.17 -14.39
N MET A 177 1.27 16.15 -15.22
CA MET A 177 1.60 14.76 -14.89
C MET A 177 3.04 14.49 -15.32
N SER A 178 3.89 13.99 -14.40
CA SER A 178 5.33 13.89 -14.68
C SER A 178 5.72 12.64 -15.45
N GLN A 179 4.95 11.54 -15.37
CA GLN A 179 5.20 10.29 -16.13
C GLN A 179 6.67 9.85 -16.07
N ILE A 180 7.23 9.76 -14.87
CA ILE A 180 8.66 9.54 -14.61
C ILE A 180 9.05 8.12 -15.05
N PRO A 181 9.97 7.96 -16.02
CA PRO A 181 10.48 6.65 -16.41
C PRO A 181 11.32 6.06 -15.27
N THR A 182 10.98 4.85 -14.80
CA THR A 182 11.58 4.28 -13.58
C THR A 182 12.83 3.44 -13.83
N PHE A 183 13.20 3.25 -15.10
CA PHE A 183 14.27 2.33 -15.54
C PHE A 183 14.03 0.85 -15.17
N VAL A 184 12.85 0.50 -14.65
CA VAL A 184 12.42 -0.88 -14.43
C VAL A 184 11.75 -1.39 -15.70
N THR A 185 12.41 -2.31 -16.42
CA THR A 185 12.02 -2.73 -17.77
C THR A 185 11.34 -4.10 -17.83
N ALA A 186 11.24 -4.78 -16.69
CA ALA A 186 10.60 -6.08 -16.56
C ALA A 186 9.82 -6.18 -15.24
N VAL A 187 8.69 -6.88 -15.27
CA VAL A 187 7.79 -7.10 -14.14
C VAL A 187 7.81 -8.59 -13.76
N PRO A 188 7.83 -8.97 -12.46
CA PRO A 188 7.94 -10.36 -12.03
C PRO A 188 6.70 -11.19 -12.39
N ASN A 189 6.89 -12.50 -12.51
CA ASN A 189 5.87 -13.46 -12.93
C ASN A 189 5.65 -14.60 -11.92
N GLY A 190 6.10 -14.40 -10.67
CA GLY A 190 5.94 -15.38 -9.59
C GLY A 190 6.99 -16.50 -9.59
N THR A 191 7.89 -16.57 -10.58
CA THR A 191 8.96 -17.59 -10.65
C THR A 191 10.29 -17.13 -10.03
N GLU A 192 10.39 -15.84 -9.68
CA GLU A 192 11.54 -15.23 -8.99
C GLU A 192 11.91 -15.94 -7.68
N LYS A 193 13.22 -16.15 -7.45
CA LYS A 193 13.72 -16.84 -6.23
C LYS A 193 14.88 -16.09 -5.57
N GLY A 194 15.02 -16.29 -4.27
CA GLY A 194 16.18 -15.88 -3.48
C GLY A 194 15.87 -14.79 -2.44
N LEU A 195 16.90 -14.46 -1.65
CA LEU A 195 16.83 -13.56 -0.51
C LEU A 195 17.36 -12.16 -0.89
N TYR A 196 16.51 -11.14 -0.73
CA TYR A 196 16.79 -9.75 -1.07
C TYR A 196 16.44 -8.84 0.11
N LEU A 197 17.08 -7.67 0.19
CA LEU A 197 16.73 -6.64 1.17
C LEU A 197 15.83 -5.57 0.54
N ALA A 198 15.00 -4.96 1.37
CA ALA A 198 14.31 -3.72 1.07
C ALA A 198 14.43 -2.78 2.26
N VAL A 199 14.47 -1.48 1.99
CA VAL A 199 14.37 -0.44 3.01
C VAL A 199 13.41 0.66 2.57
N ASP A 200 12.66 1.21 3.52
CA ASP A 200 11.50 2.05 3.29
C ASP A 200 11.57 3.28 4.20
N LEU A 201 11.79 4.45 3.60
CA LEU A 201 11.87 5.75 4.28
C LEU A 201 10.50 6.44 4.28
N GLY A 202 9.63 6.02 5.19
CA GLY A 202 8.33 6.64 5.41
C GLY A 202 8.42 7.96 6.19
N GLY A 203 7.34 8.75 6.16
CA GLY A 203 7.24 10.10 6.76
C GLY A 203 7.35 10.18 8.30
N THR A 204 7.65 9.09 8.99
CA THR A 204 7.71 9.02 10.47
C THR A 204 8.49 7.80 10.97
N ASN A 205 8.60 6.75 10.15
CA ASN A 205 9.28 5.50 10.50
C ASN A 205 10.19 5.08 9.35
N PHE A 206 11.37 4.59 9.69
CA PHE A 206 12.21 3.82 8.78
C PHE A 206 11.95 2.34 9.00
N ARG A 207 12.02 1.55 7.92
CA ARG A 207 11.83 0.10 7.98
C ARG A 207 12.89 -0.61 7.15
N VAL A 208 13.39 -1.73 7.69
CA VAL A 208 14.30 -2.66 7.01
C VAL A 208 13.59 -4.00 6.93
N CYS A 209 13.59 -4.60 5.74
CA CYS A 209 13.00 -5.90 5.46
C CYS A 209 14.01 -6.82 4.75
N SER A 210 13.93 -8.12 5.01
CA SER A 210 14.49 -9.16 4.15
C SER A 210 13.37 -10.05 3.64
N ILE A 211 13.29 -10.22 2.33
CA ILE A 211 12.24 -10.95 1.63
C ILE A 211 12.87 -12.18 0.98
N ASN A 212 12.36 -13.36 1.32
CA ASN A 212 12.76 -14.63 0.72
C ASN A 212 11.72 -15.04 -0.32
N LEU A 213 12.07 -14.96 -1.60
CA LEU A 213 11.19 -15.32 -2.70
C LEU A 213 11.28 -16.82 -3.00
N HIS A 214 10.15 -17.52 -2.96
CA HIS A 214 10.09 -18.97 -3.14
C HIS A 214 9.94 -19.39 -4.60
N GLY A 215 9.51 -18.49 -5.49
CA GLY A 215 9.33 -18.74 -6.93
C GLY A 215 8.21 -19.72 -7.24
N ASP A 216 7.11 -19.56 -6.50
CA ASP A 216 5.82 -20.24 -6.62
C ASP A 216 4.65 -19.28 -6.29
N THR A 217 4.87 -17.97 -6.50
CA THR A 217 4.06 -16.82 -6.02
C THR A 217 4.07 -16.54 -4.50
N THR A 218 4.72 -17.38 -3.67
CA THR A 218 4.82 -17.14 -2.21
C THR A 218 6.16 -16.55 -1.79
N PHE A 219 6.21 -15.93 -0.60
CA PHE A 219 7.43 -15.38 0.01
C PHE A 219 7.34 -15.40 1.54
N ASP A 220 8.49 -15.34 2.21
CA ASP A 220 8.59 -14.97 3.63
C ASP A 220 9.12 -13.53 3.78
N ILE A 221 8.67 -12.81 4.81
CA ILE A 221 9.19 -11.49 5.20
C ILE A 221 9.69 -11.53 6.64
N THR A 222 10.91 -11.04 6.86
CA THR A 222 11.38 -10.58 8.18
C THR A 222 11.57 -9.07 8.12
N GLN A 223 11.09 -8.32 9.12
CA GLN A 223 11.14 -6.86 9.12
C GLN A 223 11.35 -6.25 10.50
N SER A 224 12.11 -5.17 10.58
CA SER A 224 12.21 -4.29 11.74
C SER A 224 11.84 -2.86 11.37
N LYS A 225 11.03 -2.21 12.21
CA LYS A 225 10.51 -0.85 12.01
C LYS A 225 10.89 0.03 13.20
N VAL A 226 11.39 1.23 12.94
CA VAL A 226 11.85 2.18 13.95
C VAL A 226 11.34 3.58 13.64
N ALA A 227 10.94 4.33 14.68
CA ALA A 227 10.56 5.73 14.52
C ALA A 227 11.80 6.57 14.15
N ILE A 228 11.62 7.52 13.23
CA ILE A 228 12.66 8.47 12.85
C ILE A 228 12.67 9.59 13.90
N PRO A 229 13.81 9.88 14.57
CA PRO A 229 13.94 11.03 15.45
C PRO A 229 13.62 12.32 14.67
N ARG A 230 12.79 13.21 15.23
CA ARG A 230 12.33 14.43 14.52
C ARG A 230 13.50 15.35 14.17
N GLU A 231 14.52 15.37 15.00
CA GLU A 231 15.80 16.07 14.78
C GLU A 231 16.57 15.57 13.55
N LEU A 232 16.35 14.33 13.10
CA LEU A 232 16.94 13.80 11.87
C LEU A 232 16.11 14.10 10.61
N MET A 233 14.82 14.46 10.76
CA MET A 233 13.99 14.92 9.64
C MET A 233 14.36 16.35 9.21
N VAL A 234 14.90 17.15 10.14
CA VAL A 234 15.38 18.53 9.93
C VAL A 234 16.88 18.66 10.25
N ALA A 235 17.64 17.61 9.92
CA ALA A 235 19.09 17.55 10.14
C ALA A 235 19.83 18.65 9.36
N LYS A 236 21.02 19.04 9.85
CA LYS A 236 21.85 20.02 9.16
C LYS A 236 22.57 19.43 7.95
N THR A 237 22.78 18.11 7.95
CA THR A 237 23.41 17.38 6.88
C THR A 237 22.69 16.06 6.59
N ALA A 238 22.60 15.70 5.31
CA ALA A 238 22.05 14.44 4.83
C ALA A 238 22.72 13.24 5.52
N LYS A 239 24.04 13.35 5.76
CA LYS A 239 24.85 12.37 6.47
C LYS A 239 24.25 11.95 7.82
N GLU A 240 23.67 12.87 8.59
CA GLU A 240 23.07 12.54 9.89
C GLU A 240 21.89 11.57 9.75
N LEU A 241 21.04 11.77 8.74
CA LEU A 241 19.94 10.87 8.41
C LEU A 241 20.46 9.56 7.80
N PHE A 242 21.25 9.60 6.74
CA PHE A 242 21.70 8.41 6.01
C PHE A 242 22.59 7.50 6.87
N SER A 243 23.39 8.05 7.79
CA SER A 243 24.18 7.25 8.74
C SER A 243 23.29 6.54 9.77
N PHE A 244 22.19 7.17 10.20
CA PHE A 244 21.15 6.49 10.99
C PHE A 244 20.49 5.36 10.18
N LEU A 245 20.12 5.57 8.91
CA LEU A 245 19.53 4.51 8.06
C LEU A 245 20.48 3.31 7.92
N ALA A 246 21.74 3.56 7.57
CA ALA A 246 22.77 2.52 7.45
C ALA A 246 23.00 1.78 8.79
N LYS A 247 22.90 2.48 9.92
CA LYS A 247 23.01 1.86 11.25
C LYS A 247 21.84 0.93 11.58
N GLN A 248 20.61 1.25 11.15
CA GLN A 248 19.47 0.33 11.29
C GLN A 248 19.62 -0.92 10.41
N ILE A 249 20.21 -0.79 9.22
CA ILE A 249 20.56 -1.93 8.36
C ILE A 249 21.61 -2.83 9.05
N GLU A 250 22.64 -2.26 9.69
CA GLU A 250 23.60 -3.05 10.48
C GLU A 250 22.93 -3.82 11.61
N LEU A 251 22.03 -3.17 12.37
CA LEU A 251 21.32 -3.82 13.48
C LEU A 251 20.43 -4.97 12.99
N PHE A 252 19.64 -4.74 11.94
CA PHE A 252 18.79 -5.76 11.33
C PHE A 252 19.60 -6.98 10.82
N LEU A 253 20.75 -6.75 10.18
CA LEU A 253 21.62 -7.83 9.71
C LEU A 253 22.26 -8.63 10.84
N ARG A 254 22.57 -7.99 11.97
CA ARG A 254 23.09 -8.68 13.17
C ARG A 254 22.02 -9.51 13.87
N GLU A 255 20.78 -9.07 13.84
CA GLU A 255 19.66 -9.73 14.52
C GLU A 255 19.10 -10.90 13.70
N HIS A 256 18.87 -10.72 12.40
CA HIS A 256 18.14 -11.68 11.55
C HIS A 256 19.02 -12.45 10.55
N HIS A 257 20.25 -11.99 10.32
CA HIS A 257 21.17 -12.55 9.31
C HIS A 257 22.59 -12.80 9.86
N GLU A 258 22.68 -13.16 11.15
CA GLU A 258 23.96 -13.23 11.89
C GLU A 258 25.01 -14.10 11.16
N GLU A 259 24.66 -15.29 10.67
CA GLU A 259 25.62 -16.19 10.02
C GLU A 259 26.28 -15.53 8.81
N HIS A 260 25.48 -14.84 7.99
CA HIS A 260 25.93 -14.14 6.79
C HIS A 260 26.76 -12.90 7.14
N PHE A 261 26.32 -12.14 8.14
CA PHE A 261 27.07 -11.00 8.68
C PHE A 261 28.44 -11.42 9.23
N ASN A 262 28.48 -12.47 10.06
CA ASN A 262 29.71 -13.00 10.63
C ASN A 262 30.63 -13.64 9.56
N ALA A 263 30.07 -14.32 8.55
CA ALA A 263 30.84 -14.85 7.43
C ALA A 263 31.53 -13.73 6.64
N HIS A 264 30.83 -12.62 6.36
CA HIS A 264 31.39 -11.44 5.71
C HIS A 264 32.55 -10.82 6.50
N ILE A 265 32.37 -10.60 7.80
CA ILE A 265 33.42 -10.06 8.69
C ILE A 265 34.66 -10.98 8.71
N ARG A 266 34.47 -12.31 8.79
CA ARG A 266 35.56 -13.30 8.74
C ARG A 266 36.29 -13.30 7.37
N ARG A 267 35.54 -13.19 6.26
CA ARG A 267 36.12 -13.08 4.91
C ARG A 267 36.96 -11.80 4.76
N ARG A 268 36.49 -10.65 5.25
CA ARG A 268 37.28 -9.39 5.22
C ARG A 268 38.56 -9.43 6.09
N GLN A 269 38.68 -10.38 7.02
CA GLN A 269 39.90 -10.61 7.82
C GLN A 269 40.89 -11.58 7.16
N THR A 270 40.51 -12.25 6.07
CA THR A 270 41.33 -13.29 5.41
C THR A 270 41.79 -12.86 4.02
N ILE A 271 42.97 -12.22 3.96
CA ILE A 271 43.70 -11.96 2.71
C ILE A 271 44.45 -13.24 2.32
N SER A 272 43.84 -14.09 1.48
CA SER A 272 44.40 -15.41 1.12
C SER A 272 44.24 -15.84 -0.34
N THR A 273 43.57 -15.06 -1.20
CA THR A 273 43.43 -15.31 -2.65
C THR A 273 44.34 -14.38 -3.48
N PRO A 274 45.09 -14.89 -4.48
CA PRO A 274 45.85 -14.05 -5.42
C PRO A 274 44.96 -13.11 -6.24
N GLU A 275 43.70 -13.49 -6.48
CA GLU A 275 42.71 -12.66 -7.18
C GLU A 275 42.07 -11.55 -6.31
N GLY A 276 42.43 -11.43 -5.03
CA GLY A 276 41.86 -10.45 -4.10
C GLY A 276 40.49 -10.86 -3.53
N TYR A 277 39.89 -9.93 -2.77
CA TYR A 277 38.57 -10.10 -2.16
C TYR A 277 37.47 -9.98 -3.23
N ARG A 278 36.55 -10.96 -3.25
CA ARG A 278 35.37 -10.96 -4.12
C ARG A 278 34.10 -10.78 -3.30
N ASP A 279 33.18 -9.99 -3.83
CA ASP A 279 31.84 -9.77 -3.28
C ASP A 279 30.89 -10.96 -3.55
N GLU A 280 31.36 -12.17 -3.24
CA GLU A 280 30.55 -13.38 -3.26
C GLU A 280 29.60 -13.36 -2.06
N HIS A 281 28.30 -13.24 -2.34
CA HIS A 281 27.19 -12.98 -1.40
C HIS A 281 27.18 -11.55 -0.81
N ILE A 282 26.85 -10.56 -1.64
CA ILE A 282 26.27 -9.28 -1.20
C ILE A 282 24.74 -9.37 -1.24
N PHE A 283 24.09 -8.84 -0.21
CA PHE A 283 22.65 -8.54 -0.24
C PHE A 283 22.38 -7.37 -1.19
N ARG A 284 21.61 -7.61 -2.25
CA ARG A 284 21.04 -6.52 -3.07
C ARG A 284 19.83 -5.93 -2.34
N LEU A 285 19.83 -4.60 -2.23
CA LEU A 285 18.86 -3.82 -1.49
C LEU A 285 18.07 -2.91 -2.44
N GLY A 286 16.74 -2.98 -2.36
CA GLY A 286 15.85 -2.00 -2.97
C GLY A 286 15.55 -0.87 -1.97
N PHE A 287 15.76 0.38 -2.38
CA PHE A 287 15.53 1.54 -1.55
C PHE A 287 14.23 2.23 -1.96
N THR A 288 13.15 1.99 -1.20
CA THR A 288 11.90 2.74 -1.33
C THR A 288 12.08 4.13 -0.70
N PHE A 289 11.99 5.13 -1.56
CA PHE A 289 12.24 6.52 -1.25
C PHE A 289 11.14 7.36 -1.91
N SER A 290 9.96 7.37 -1.29
CA SER A 290 8.76 8.03 -1.81
C SER A 290 8.80 9.55 -1.63
N PHE A 291 9.75 10.21 -2.30
CA PHE A 291 9.90 11.65 -2.41
C PHE A 291 10.14 12.01 -3.89
N PRO A 292 9.85 13.25 -4.34
CA PRO A 292 10.12 13.67 -5.72
C PRO A 292 11.61 13.58 -6.07
N VAL A 293 11.94 12.72 -7.05
CA VAL A 293 13.31 12.45 -7.51
C VAL A 293 13.37 12.49 -9.04
N HIS A 294 14.39 13.15 -9.59
CA HIS A 294 14.77 12.99 -10.99
C HIS A 294 15.59 11.70 -11.13
N GLN A 295 14.97 10.63 -11.62
CA GLN A 295 15.60 9.31 -11.75
C GLN A 295 16.37 9.21 -13.07
N ILE A 296 17.59 8.68 -13.02
CA ILE A 296 18.58 8.65 -14.13
C ILE A 296 19.24 7.28 -14.28
N GLY A 297 18.51 6.23 -13.90
CA GLY A 297 18.95 4.85 -13.79
C GLY A 297 18.18 4.08 -12.72
N ILE A 298 18.14 2.75 -12.82
CA ILE A 298 17.38 1.90 -11.88
C ILE A 298 17.86 2.05 -10.43
N ASN A 299 19.13 2.41 -10.21
CA ASN A 299 19.76 2.57 -8.89
C ASN A 299 20.30 3.98 -8.62
N ARG A 300 19.79 5.01 -9.33
CA ARG A 300 20.32 6.39 -9.28
C ARG A 300 19.24 7.44 -9.48
N GLY A 301 19.21 8.44 -8.61
CA GLY A 301 18.27 9.56 -8.77
C GLY A 301 18.50 10.69 -7.78
N THR A 302 18.40 11.93 -8.27
CA THR A 302 18.64 13.14 -7.48
C THR A 302 17.37 13.68 -6.84
N LEU A 303 17.37 13.88 -5.52
CA LEU A 303 16.24 14.47 -4.77
C LEU A 303 15.90 15.86 -5.32
N MET A 304 14.65 16.07 -5.73
CA MET A 304 14.18 17.38 -6.24
C MET A 304 13.74 18.31 -5.11
N ARG A 305 13.03 17.79 -4.10
CA ARG A 305 12.58 18.51 -2.90
C ARG A 305 12.12 17.54 -1.83
N TRP A 306 12.26 17.91 -0.57
CA TRP A 306 11.65 17.18 0.53
C TRP A 306 10.13 17.37 0.60
N THR A 307 9.47 16.43 1.28
CA THR A 307 8.03 16.44 1.61
C THR A 307 7.86 15.78 2.99
N LYS A 308 6.62 15.51 3.44
CA LYS A 308 6.34 14.66 4.62
C LYS A 308 7.03 15.13 5.93
N GLY A 309 7.29 16.44 6.05
CA GLY A 309 7.92 17.05 7.23
C GLY A 309 9.45 16.96 7.29
N PHE A 310 10.11 16.51 6.22
CA PHE A 310 11.57 16.60 6.10
C PHE A 310 12.00 17.98 5.56
N ASP A 311 13.15 18.47 6.02
CA ASP A 311 13.83 19.67 5.51
C ASP A 311 15.35 19.57 5.75
N ILE A 312 16.06 18.94 4.82
CA ILE A 312 17.51 18.69 4.89
C ILE A 312 18.16 19.24 3.62
N ALA A 313 18.59 20.49 3.67
CA ALA A 313 18.90 21.29 2.48
C ALA A 313 20.08 20.77 1.62
N ASP A 314 21.08 20.11 2.20
CA ASP A 314 22.24 19.58 1.47
C ASP A 314 21.95 18.27 0.72
N ALA A 315 20.85 17.58 1.04
CA ALA A 315 20.40 16.39 0.30
C ALA A 315 19.78 16.73 -1.06
N VAL A 316 19.29 17.96 -1.24
CA VAL A 316 18.61 18.38 -2.48
C VAL A 316 19.63 18.45 -3.62
N GLY A 317 19.28 17.83 -4.75
CA GLY A 317 20.16 17.64 -5.91
C GLY A 317 21.17 16.49 -5.78
N GLN A 318 21.23 15.78 -4.65
CA GLN A 318 22.16 14.66 -4.45
C GLN A 318 21.55 13.31 -4.84
N ASP A 319 22.38 12.38 -5.35
CA ASP A 319 21.98 11.01 -5.69
C ASP A 319 21.72 10.20 -4.40
N VAL A 320 20.44 9.98 -4.07
CA VAL A 320 20.04 9.44 -2.76
C VAL A 320 20.46 7.99 -2.55
N CYS A 321 20.67 7.23 -3.63
CA CYS A 321 21.24 5.90 -3.58
C CYS A 321 22.72 5.94 -3.19
N GLN A 322 23.49 6.93 -3.67
CA GLN A 322 24.89 7.09 -3.30
C GLN A 322 25.02 7.54 -1.83
N LEU A 323 24.18 8.48 -1.37
CA LEU A 323 24.17 8.91 0.04
C LEU A 323 23.93 7.76 1.01
N LEU A 324 23.08 6.78 0.65
CA LEU A 324 22.88 5.57 1.45
C LEU A 324 24.05 4.58 1.31
N GLN A 325 24.58 4.38 0.10
CA GLN A 325 25.70 3.47 -0.15
C GLN A 325 26.98 3.91 0.59
N ASP A 326 27.29 5.22 0.61
CA ASP A 326 28.48 5.76 1.29
C ASP A 326 28.51 5.39 2.78
N GLU A 327 27.38 5.52 3.48
CA GLU A 327 27.27 5.17 4.90
C GLU A 327 27.23 3.64 5.14
N ILE A 328 26.66 2.88 4.20
CA ILE A 328 26.74 1.41 4.19
C ILE A 328 28.19 0.93 4.04
N ASP A 329 28.99 1.57 3.18
CA ASP A 329 30.38 1.25 2.92
C ASP A 329 31.30 1.69 4.06
N ILE A 330 31.01 2.82 4.71
CA ILE A 330 31.65 3.27 5.97
C ILE A 330 31.44 2.23 7.08
N LEU A 331 30.22 1.70 7.21
CA LEU A 331 29.90 0.59 8.13
C LEU A 331 30.36 -0.79 7.62
N LYS A 332 30.88 -0.87 6.38
CA LYS A 332 31.50 -2.06 5.76
C LYS A 332 30.55 -3.25 5.61
N LEU A 333 29.25 -3.00 5.46
CA LEU A 333 28.21 -4.05 5.42
C LEU A 333 28.26 -4.87 4.11
N PRO A 334 27.72 -6.11 4.08
CA PRO A 334 27.58 -6.92 2.86
C PRO A 334 26.35 -6.49 2.03
N VAL A 335 26.18 -5.20 1.76
CA VAL A 335 24.94 -4.63 1.20
C VAL A 335 25.27 -3.70 0.05
N ARG A 336 24.48 -3.77 -1.02
CA ARG A 336 24.55 -2.82 -2.13
C ARG A 336 23.16 -2.32 -2.52
N VAL A 337 23.02 -0.99 -2.59
CA VAL A 337 21.83 -0.30 -3.11
C VAL A 337 21.71 -0.62 -4.60
N ALA A 338 20.83 -1.57 -4.92
CA ALA A 338 20.66 -2.13 -6.25
C ALA A 338 19.51 -1.48 -7.02
N ALA A 339 18.56 -0.85 -6.33
CA ALA A 339 17.47 -0.11 -6.95
C ALA A 339 17.02 1.09 -6.10
N LEU A 340 16.54 2.14 -6.78
CA LEU A 340 15.71 3.20 -6.25
C LEU A 340 14.25 2.89 -6.60
N VAL A 341 13.33 3.09 -5.66
CA VAL A 341 11.94 2.63 -5.77
C VAL A 341 10.98 3.70 -5.27
N ASN A 342 9.94 3.97 -6.05
CA ASN A 342 8.73 4.68 -5.60
C ASN A 342 7.70 3.65 -5.12
N ASP A 343 6.92 3.96 -4.08
CA ASP A 343 5.96 3.01 -3.49
C ASP A 343 5.00 2.39 -4.51
N THR A 344 4.42 3.17 -5.42
CA THR A 344 3.53 2.68 -6.51
C THR A 344 4.19 1.62 -7.41
N VAL A 345 5.48 1.79 -7.74
CA VAL A 345 6.29 0.84 -8.51
C VAL A 345 6.47 -0.44 -7.71
N GLY A 346 6.70 -0.31 -6.39
CA GLY A 346 6.70 -1.42 -5.46
C GLY A 346 5.36 -2.18 -5.43
N THR A 347 4.24 -1.46 -5.32
CA THR A 347 2.87 -2.00 -5.34
C THR A 347 2.57 -2.80 -6.61
N LEU A 348 2.99 -2.30 -7.79
CA LEU A 348 2.89 -3.02 -9.06
C LEU A 348 3.67 -4.34 -9.03
N MET A 349 4.92 -4.29 -8.59
CA MET A 349 5.84 -5.44 -8.62
C MET A 349 5.43 -6.51 -7.60
N ALA A 350 5.03 -6.11 -6.38
CA ALA A 350 4.50 -7.00 -5.36
C ALA A 350 3.19 -7.67 -5.79
N ARG A 351 2.31 -6.94 -6.49
CA ARG A 351 1.11 -7.52 -7.09
C ARG A 351 1.46 -8.56 -8.15
N SER A 352 2.30 -8.24 -9.12
CA SER A 352 2.59 -9.15 -10.23
C SER A 352 3.31 -10.44 -9.81
N TYR A 353 4.12 -10.40 -8.75
CA TYR A 353 4.69 -11.63 -8.17
C TYR A 353 3.64 -12.51 -7.46
N THR A 354 2.58 -11.92 -6.90
CA THR A 354 1.51 -12.62 -6.14
C THR A 354 0.24 -12.87 -6.96
N SER A 355 0.17 -12.44 -8.22
CA SER A 355 -1.04 -12.54 -9.04
C SER A 355 -1.21 -13.96 -9.62
N PRO A 356 -2.43 -14.54 -9.64
CA PRO A 356 -2.60 -15.92 -10.09
C PRO A 356 -2.35 -16.11 -11.60
N GLY A 357 -1.49 -17.08 -11.93
CA GLY A 357 -1.39 -17.66 -13.27
C GLY A 357 -0.51 -16.89 -14.25
N LYS A 358 -1.09 -16.45 -15.37
CA LYS A 358 -0.38 -15.77 -16.48
C LYS A 358 -0.72 -14.28 -16.61
N THR A 359 -1.56 -13.75 -15.73
CA THR A 359 -2.04 -12.36 -15.83
C THR A 359 -0.90 -11.38 -15.52
N SER A 360 -0.52 -10.56 -16.51
CA SER A 360 0.41 -9.44 -16.30
C SER A 360 -0.35 -8.33 -15.58
N THR A 361 0.11 -7.96 -14.38
CA THR A 361 -0.40 -6.76 -13.71
C THR A 361 0.01 -5.52 -14.50
N LEU A 362 -0.96 -4.64 -14.77
CA LEU A 362 -0.77 -3.42 -15.55
C LEU A 362 -0.32 -2.24 -14.68
N LEU A 363 -0.95 -2.07 -13.51
CA LEU A 363 -0.90 -0.87 -12.69
C LEU A 363 -0.74 -1.25 -11.20
N GLY A 364 0.12 -0.52 -10.50
CA GLY A 364 0.16 -0.44 -9.03
C GLY A 364 -0.25 0.96 -8.59
N ALA A 365 -1.29 1.08 -7.76
CA ALA A 365 -1.86 2.37 -7.35
C ALA A 365 -1.98 2.50 -5.83
N ILE A 366 -1.74 3.72 -5.33
CA ILE A 366 -1.90 4.10 -3.92
C ILE A 366 -3.16 4.96 -3.76
N PHE A 367 -4.04 4.56 -2.84
CA PHE A 367 -5.19 5.34 -2.37
C PHE A 367 -5.19 5.37 -0.85
N GLY A 368 -4.38 6.27 -0.27
CA GLY A 368 -4.18 6.38 1.18
C GLY A 368 -4.00 7.83 1.61
N THR A 369 -2.98 8.12 2.43
CA THR A 369 -2.62 9.49 2.85
C THR A 369 -2.34 10.41 1.64
N GLY A 370 -1.66 9.88 0.62
CA GLY A 370 -1.52 10.48 -0.71
C GLY A 370 -2.19 9.62 -1.78
N THR A 371 -2.10 10.03 -3.05
CA THR A 371 -2.44 9.15 -4.18
C THR A 371 -1.51 9.32 -5.38
N ASN A 372 -1.09 8.19 -5.93
CA ASN A 372 -0.25 8.09 -7.12
C ASN A 372 -0.42 6.68 -7.74
N GLY A 373 0.08 6.45 -8.95
CA GLY A 373 0.17 5.12 -9.55
C GLY A 373 1.32 4.97 -10.54
N ALA A 374 1.80 3.73 -10.72
CA ALA A 374 2.81 3.37 -11.71
C ALA A 374 2.35 2.16 -12.54
N TYR A 375 2.59 2.20 -13.84
CA TYR A 375 2.05 1.23 -14.80
C TYR A 375 3.08 0.81 -15.85
N VAL A 376 2.83 -0.30 -16.52
CA VAL A 376 3.66 -0.81 -17.63
C VAL A 376 3.28 -0.09 -18.93
N GLU A 377 4.20 0.72 -19.46
CA GLU A 377 4.09 1.38 -20.76
C GLU A 377 5.14 0.85 -21.74
N ARG A 378 4.87 0.92 -23.03
CA ARG A 378 5.83 0.57 -24.08
C ARG A 378 6.88 1.67 -24.28
N LEU A 379 8.11 1.25 -24.52
CA LEU A 379 9.23 2.14 -24.83
C LEU A 379 9.00 2.99 -26.10
N ASP A 380 8.15 2.55 -27.04
CA ASP A 380 7.80 3.34 -28.25
C ASP A 380 6.86 4.52 -27.97
N LYS A 381 6.23 4.57 -26.79
CA LYS A 381 5.40 5.69 -26.33
C LYS A 381 6.16 6.74 -25.54
N ILE A 382 7.23 6.35 -24.85
CA ILE A 382 8.08 7.26 -24.07
C ILE A 382 8.99 8.04 -25.03
N THR A 383 8.45 9.13 -25.58
CA THR A 383 9.09 9.94 -26.64
C THR A 383 9.89 11.13 -26.12
N LYS A 384 9.79 11.44 -24.82
CA LYS A 384 10.63 12.43 -24.14
C LYS A 384 12.09 11.95 -23.97
N PRO A 385 13.06 12.88 -23.84
CA PRO A 385 14.44 12.50 -23.54
C PRO A 385 14.55 11.80 -22.17
N MET A 386 15.33 10.72 -22.13
CA MET A 386 15.69 9.98 -20.92
C MET A 386 17.20 10.00 -20.72
N ASP A 387 17.65 10.27 -19.50
CA ASP A 387 19.07 10.30 -19.14
C ASP A 387 19.59 8.90 -18.78
N GLY A 388 20.70 8.47 -19.38
CA GLY A 388 21.43 7.25 -19.00
C GLY A 388 21.15 5.99 -19.84
N GLU A 389 21.82 4.88 -19.49
CA GLU A 389 21.56 3.57 -20.11
C GLU A 389 20.36 2.88 -19.44
N TYR A 390 19.46 2.33 -20.25
CA TYR A 390 18.40 1.41 -19.85
C TYR A 390 18.41 0.15 -20.75
N ASP A 391 17.79 -0.93 -20.27
CA ASP A 391 17.54 -2.09 -21.13
C ASP A 391 16.31 -1.83 -22.01
N ASN A 392 16.36 -2.29 -23.26
CA ASN A 392 15.24 -2.22 -24.20
C ASN A 392 14.81 -3.60 -24.73
N SER A 393 15.34 -4.69 -24.16
CA SER A 393 15.11 -6.06 -24.61
C SER A 393 13.64 -6.52 -24.52
N THR A 394 12.86 -5.96 -23.60
CA THR A 394 11.46 -6.29 -23.37
C THR A 394 10.49 -5.48 -24.24
N GLY A 395 10.90 -4.29 -24.69
CA GLY A 395 10.02 -3.30 -25.32
C GLY A 395 9.19 -2.46 -24.34
N ASP A 396 9.24 -2.74 -23.03
CA ASP A 396 8.42 -2.12 -21.99
C ASP A 396 9.27 -1.41 -20.91
N MET A 397 8.68 -0.41 -20.24
CA MET A 397 9.21 0.19 -19.00
C MET A 397 8.06 0.57 -18.06
N VAL A 398 8.26 0.40 -16.75
CA VAL A 398 7.34 0.92 -15.75
C VAL A 398 7.49 2.45 -15.67
N VAL A 399 6.37 3.16 -15.75
CA VAL A 399 6.29 4.62 -15.65
C VAL A 399 5.52 4.99 -14.38
N ASN A 400 6.12 5.80 -13.52
CA ASN A 400 5.48 6.41 -12.37
C ASN A 400 4.74 7.69 -12.82
N THR A 401 3.41 7.71 -12.71
CA THR A 401 2.61 8.82 -13.26
C THR A 401 2.85 10.16 -12.56
N GLU A 402 3.10 10.13 -11.25
CA GLU A 402 2.93 11.26 -10.32
C GLU A 402 1.58 11.96 -10.53
N TRP A 403 0.49 11.18 -10.58
CA TRP A 403 -0.84 11.70 -10.96
C TRP A 403 -1.45 12.69 -9.96
N GLY A 404 -0.87 12.88 -8.77
CA GLY A 404 -1.38 13.81 -7.77
C GLY A 404 -1.45 15.26 -8.26
N SER A 405 -0.58 15.64 -9.20
CA SER A 405 -0.52 16.94 -9.87
C SER A 405 -1.32 17.02 -11.19
N PHE A 406 -2.13 16.01 -11.52
CA PHE A 406 -3.08 16.08 -12.65
C PHE A 406 -4.00 17.31 -12.51
N ASP A 407 -4.14 18.05 -13.61
CA ASP A 407 -4.94 19.27 -13.72
C ASP A 407 -4.76 20.29 -12.58
N ASN A 408 -3.51 20.57 -12.19
CA ASN A 408 -3.17 21.77 -11.40
C ASN A 408 -3.73 23.07 -12.02
N SER A 409 -3.95 23.06 -13.34
CA SER A 409 -4.62 24.11 -14.13
C SER A 409 -6.12 24.30 -13.86
N MET A 410 -6.78 23.38 -13.15
CA MET A 410 -8.22 23.41 -12.87
C MET A 410 -9.12 23.60 -14.11
N LYS A 411 -8.77 22.92 -15.20
CA LYS A 411 -9.45 22.93 -16.51
C LYS A 411 -10.70 22.03 -16.52
N VAL A 412 -10.68 20.93 -15.77
CA VAL A 412 -11.76 19.92 -15.74
C VAL A 412 -12.14 19.42 -14.34
N LEU A 413 -11.23 19.51 -13.36
CA LEU A 413 -11.50 19.01 -12.01
C LEU A 413 -12.67 19.74 -11.33
N PRO A 414 -13.58 19.02 -10.63
CA PRO A 414 -14.66 19.67 -9.89
C PRO A 414 -14.08 20.52 -8.76
N SER A 415 -14.68 21.67 -8.49
CA SER A 415 -14.29 22.51 -7.35
C SER A 415 -15.51 23.09 -6.66
N THR A 416 -15.66 22.74 -5.39
CA THR A 416 -16.50 23.44 -4.42
C THR A 416 -15.74 24.66 -3.87
N ILE A 417 -16.41 25.48 -3.05
CA ILE A 417 -15.73 26.50 -2.23
C ILE A 417 -14.81 25.87 -1.17
N TYR A 418 -15.13 24.66 -0.71
CA TYR A 418 -14.38 23.97 0.34
C TYR A 418 -13.03 23.45 -0.18
N ASP A 419 -12.98 22.99 -1.44
CA ASP A 419 -11.72 22.65 -2.11
C ASP A 419 -10.83 23.88 -2.33
N GLN A 420 -11.42 25.07 -2.52
CA GLN A 420 -10.68 26.33 -2.74
C GLN A 420 -10.06 26.85 -1.43
N ILE A 421 -10.80 26.80 -0.32
CA ILE A 421 -10.29 27.15 1.00
C ILE A 421 -9.15 26.20 1.39
N LEU A 422 -9.36 24.89 1.24
CA LEU A 422 -8.33 23.89 1.54
C LEU A 422 -7.07 24.09 0.68
N ASP A 423 -7.20 24.39 -0.62
CA ASP A 423 -6.07 24.68 -1.48
C ASP A 423 -5.30 25.94 -1.04
N GLN A 424 -6.03 27.02 -0.80
CA GLN A 424 -5.47 28.32 -0.39
C GLN A 424 -4.72 28.24 0.94
N ASP A 425 -5.24 27.51 1.91
CA ASP A 425 -4.62 27.34 3.24
C ASP A 425 -3.60 26.18 3.28
N SER A 426 -3.34 25.50 2.15
CA SER A 426 -2.35 24.41 2.07
C SER A 426 -0.91 24.91 1.96
N VAL A 427 0.05 24.01 2.25
CA VAL A 427 1.50 24.29 2.12
C VAL A 427 1.92 24.65 0.68
N ASN A 428 1.17 24.19 -0.33
CA ASN A 428 1.45 24.45 -1.74
C ASN A 428 0.13 24.74 -2.49
N PRO A 429 -0.41 25.98 -2.45
CA PRO A 429 -1.63 26.33 -3.19
C PRO A 429 -1.45 26.18 -4.71
N GLY A 430 -2.51 25.79 -5.41
CA GLY A 430 -2.49 25.52 -6.86
C GLY A 430 -1.72 24.27 -7.30
N MET A 431 -1.20 23.48 -6.36
CA MET A 431 -0.42 22.26 -6.62
C MET A 431 -1.07 21.03 -5.99
N GLN A 432 -0.83 19.84 -6.57
CA GLN A 432 -1.42 18.57 -6.14
C GLN A 432 -2.96 18.55 -6.22
N MET A 433 -3.54 19.17 -7.25
CA MET A 433 -4.98 19.45 -7.29
C MET A 433 -5.86 18.20 -7.43
N PHE A 434 -5.38 17.13 -8.06
CA PHE A 434 -6.06 15.83 -8.05
C PHE A 434 -5.95 15.14 -6.70
N GLU A 435 -4.75 15.09 -6.11
CA GLU A 435 -4.51 14.45 -4.81
C GLU A 435 -5.33 15.09 -3.69
N LYS A 436 -5.43 16.43 -3.66
CA LYS A 436 -6.30 17.19 -2.73
C LYS A 436 -7.78 16.81 -2.77
N ARG A 437 -8.25 16.19 -3.85
CA ARG A 437 -9.65 15.78 -4.04
C ARG A 437 -9.88 14.28 -3.79
N VAL A 438 -8.82 13.51 -3.58
CA VAL A 438 -8.83 12.04 -3.52
C VAL A 438 -8.26 11.49 -2.21
N SER A 439 -7.13 12.01 -1.71
CA SER A 439 -6.37 11.35 -0.65
C SER A 439 -6.84 11.66 0.78
N GLY A 440 -6.67 10.69 1.68
CA GLY A 440 -7.15 10.74 3.06
C GLY A 440 -6.54 11.83 3.92
N MET A 441 -5.40 12.42 3.52
CA MET A 441 -4.87 13.64 4.15
C MET A 441 -5.82 14.83 4.03
N PHE A 442 -6.63 14.87 2.97
CA PHE A 442 -7.47 16.03 2.64
C PHE A 442 -8.96 15.80 2.90
N LEU A 443 -9.48 14.57 2.77
CA LEU A 443 -10.93 14.32 2.89
C LEU A 443 -11.52 14.73 4.25
N GLY A 444 -10.77 14.54 5.34
CA GLY A 444 -11.16 15.01 6.68
C GLY A 444 -11.19 16.54 6.81
N GLU A 445 -10.20 17.21 6.23
CA GLU A 445 -10.09 18.68 6.22
C GLU A 445 -11.17 19.33 5.32
N ILE A 446 -11.58 18.69 4.23
CA ILE A 446 -12.75 19.11 3.43
C ILE A 446 -14.01 19.07 4.31
N LEU A 447 -14.27 17.95 5.01
CA LEU A 447 -15.42 17.84 5.90
C LEU A 447 -15.37 18.88 7.03
N ARG A 448 -14.20 19.09 7.65
CA ARG A 448 -14.00 20.13 8.67
C ARG A 448 -14.35 21.51 8.13
N THR A 449 -13.85 21.85 6.95
CA THR A 449 -14.09 23.14 6.28
C THR A 449 -15.57 23.32 5.96
N VAL A 450 -16.25 22.29 5.43
CA VAL A 450 -17.70 22.31 5.20
C VAL A 450 -18.47 22.62 6.48
N LEU A 451 -18.18 21.94 7.58
CA LEU A 451 -18.87 22.12 8.86
C LEU A 451 -18.55 23.50 9.47
N ALA A 452 -17.30 23.96 9.37
CA ALA A 452 -16.87 25.27 9.85
C ALA A 452 -17.51 26.44 9.07
N GLU A 453 -17.63 26.35 7.75
CA GLU A 453 -18.38 27.34 6.94
C GLU A 453 -19.88 27.28 7.24
N THR A 454 -20.46 26.10 7.40
CA THR A 454 -21.89 25.93 7.72
C THR A 454 -22.26 26.59 9.05
N LEU A 455 -21.40 26.47 10.07
CA LEU A 455 -21.60 27.11 11.38
C LEU A 455 -21.57 28.65 11.33
N LYS A 456 -21.01 29.28 10.28
CA LYS A 456 -21.08 30.75 10.11
C LYS A 456 -22.48 31.24 9.73
N ASN A 457 -23.39 30.35 9.30
CA ASN A 457 -24.75 30.69 8.94
C ASN A 457 -25.74 30.36 10.08
N PRO A 458 -26.17 31.33 10.92
CA PRO A 458 -27.00 31.07 12.10
C PRO A 458 -28.44 30.59 11.79
N THR A 459 -28.84 30.60 10.51
CA THR A 459 -30.12 30.06 10.05
C THR A 459 -30.12 28.53 9.96
N ILE A 460 -28.95 27.91 9.76
CA ILE A 460 -28.78 26.46 9.74
C ILE A 460 -28.56 25.96 11.19
N PRO A 461 -29.35 24.99 11.69
CA PRO A 461 -29.30 24.59 13.10
C PRO A 461 -28.25 23.52 13.42
N LEU A 462 -27.15 23.46 12.67
CA LEU A 462 -26.04 22.52 12.92
C LEU A 462 -25.44 22.73 14.32
N PHE A 463 -25.34 21.64 15.09
CA PHE A 463 -24.85 21.58 16.48
C PHE A 463 -25.55 22.55 17.46
N LYS A 464 -26.76 23.03 17.12
CA LYS A 464 -27.40 24.17 17.79
C LYS A 464 -27.96 23.81 19.17
N GLY A 465 -27.42 24.46 20.20
CA GLY A 465 -27.84 24.31 21.59
C GLY A 465 -26.72 23.88 22.55
N PHE A 466 -25.51 23.64 22.02
CA PHE A 466 -24.33 23.26 22.79
C PHE A 466 -23.17 24.21 22.48
N GLU A 467 -22.30 24.48 23.45
CA GLU A 467 -21.04 25.19 23.21
C GLU A 467 -19.98 24.19 22.73
N ILE A 468 -19.46 24.40 21.52
CA ILE A 468 -18.25 23.74 21.02
C ILE A 468 -17.06 24.56 21.51
N ALA A 469 -16.10 23.92 22.18
CA ALA A 469 -14.93 24.61 22.71
C ALA A 469 -14.13 25.30 21.58
N SER A 470 -13.55 26.47 21.85
CA SER A 470 -12.70 27.18 20.87
C SER A 470 -11.40 26.43 20.53
N THR A 471 -11.06 25.40 21.30
CA THR A 471 -9.94 24.48 21.07
C THR A 471 -10.43 23.10 20.59
N ALA A 472 -11.63 23.02 20.01
CA ALA A 472 -12.14 21.79 19.41
C ALA A 472 -11.48 21.54 18.03
N PRO A 473 -11.20 20.29 17.63
CA PRO A 473 -10.55 19.98 16.35
C PRO A 473 -11.31 20.50 15.12
N LEU A 474 -12.63 20.72 15.22
CA LEU A 474 -13.43 21.38 14.18
C LEU A 474 -12.91 22.78 13.79
N TYR A 475 -12.33 23.51 14.75
CA TYR A 475 -11.77 24.86 14.55
C TYR A 475 -10.25 24.89 14.33
N GLU A 476 -9.57 23.73 14.39
CA GLU A 476 -8.14 23.60 14.16
C GLU A 476 -7.89 23.05 12.74
N GLN A 477 -7.09 23.76 11.94
CA GLN A 477 -6.73 23.30 10.59
C GLN A 477 -5.97 21.98 10.69
N TRP A 478 -6.36 20.97 9.90
CA TRP A 478 -5.88 19.59 9.97
C TRP A 478 -6.25 18.84 11.26
N GLY A 479 -7.15 19.38 12.09
CA GLY A 479 -7.63 18.73 13.31
C GLY A 479 -8.54 17.51 13.07
N VAL A 480 -9.06 17.33 11.86
CA VAL A 480 -9.98 16.25 11.49
C VAL A 480 -9.36 15.38 10.40
N ASP A 481 -9.02 14.13 10.72
CA ASP A 481 -8.52 13.16 9.74
C ASP A 481 -9.65 12.39 9.03
N SER A 482 -9.33 11.63 7.97
CA SER A 482 -10.32 10.96 7.14
C SER A 482 -11.13 9.86 7.84
N SER A 483 -10.72 9.38 9.02
CA SER A 483 -11.38 8.27 9.72
C SER A 483 -12.84 8.56 10.09
N ILE A 484 -13.19 9.83 10.33
CA ILE A 484 -14.60 10.22 10.55
C ILE A 484 -15.49 9.89 9.35
N LEU A 485 -14.97 9.93 8.12
CA LEU A 485 -15.76 9.56 6.93
C LEU A 485 -16.00 8.04 6.90
N SER A 486 -15.02 7.24 7.30
CA SER A 486 -15.15 5.78 7.40
C SER A 486 -16.14 5.37 8.50
N GLU A 487 -16.04 5.95 9.70
CA GLU A 487 -17.00 5.73 10.79
C GLU A 487 -18.41 6.21 10.41
N ALA A 488 -18.51 7.36 9.73
CA ALA A 488 -19.79 7.88 9.26
C ALA A 488 -20.45 6.96 8.23
N GLU A 489 -19.72 6.42 7.25
CA GLU A 489 -20.27 5.44 6.30
C GLU A 489 -20.63 4.11 6.99
N ALA A 490 -19.78 3.62 7.89
CA ALA A 490 -19.92 2.34 8.58
C ALA A 490 -21.06 2.29 9.61
N ASP A 491 -21.43 3.41 10.23
CA ASP A 491 -22.51 3.43 11.21
C ASP A 491 -23.89 3.33 10.52
N SER A 492 -24.49 2.15 10.56
CA SER A 492 -25.83 1.85 10.04
C SER A 492 -26.87 1.72 11.16
N SER A 493 -26.65 2.32 12.34
CA SER A 493 -27.63 2.36 13.42
C SER A 493 -28.65 3.48 13.24
N ASP A 494 -29.91 3.24 13.64
CA ASP A 494 -31.01 4.20 13.51
C ASP A 494 -30.77 5.51 14.29
N ASP A 495 -29.91 5.47 15.32
CA ASP A 495 -29.57 6.62 16.16
C ASP A 495 -28.16 7.18 15.92
N LEU A 496 -27.40 6.60 14.98
CA LEU A 496 -26.00 6.92 14.66
C LEU A 496 -25.09 7.00 15.90
N SER A 497 -25.28 6.07 16.83
CA SER A 497 -24.62 6.10 18.15
C SER A 497 -23.09 6.00 18.09
N LYS A 498 -22.50 5.29 17.13
CA LYS A 498 -21.04 5.21 16.99
C LYS A 498 -20.47 6.51 16.44
N LEU A 499 -21.07 7.01 15.36
CA LEU A 499 -20.68 8.29 14.76
C LEU A 499 -20.79 9.42 15.78
N ARG A 500 -21.87 9.47 16.56
CA ARG A 500 -22.08 10.50 17.61
C ARG A 500 -21.12 10.38 18.79
N GLU A 501 -20.63 9.18 19.10
CA GLU A 501 -19.54 9.01 20.07
C GLU A 501 -18.20 9.48 19.46
N TYR A 502 -17.93 9.10 18.21
CA TYR A 502 -16.70 9.46 17.50
C TYR A 502 -16.57 10.96 17.23
N MET A 503 -17.68 11.67 17.00
CA MET A 503 -17.73 13.13 16.84
C MET A 503 -17.27 13.90 18.10
N LYS A 504 -17.31 13.27 19.29
CA LYS A 504 -16.80 13.91 20.52
C LYS A 504 -15.29 14.07 20.50
N SER A 505 -14.55 13.08 20.01
CA SER A 505 -13.09 13.12 19.89
C SER A 505 -12.64 13.77 18.58
N SER A 506 -13.27 13.43 17.45
CA SER A 506 -12.85 13.90 16.12
C SER A 506 -13.29 15.33 15.78
N LEU A 507 -14.40 15.82 16.32
CA LEU A 507 -14.86 17.21 16.09
C LEU A 507 -14.89 18.06 17.37
N GLY A 508 -14.77 17.44 18.56
CA GLY A 508 -14.99 18.12 19.85
C GLY A 508 -16.47 18.35 20.20
N VAL A 509 -17.40 17.66 19.53
CA VAL A 509 -18.85 17.88 19.68
C VAL A 509 -19.45 16.86 20.66
N SER A 510 -19.40 17.18 21.95
CA SER A 510 -19.78 16.28 23.06
C SER A 510 -21.21 15.74 23.05
N ALA A 511 -22.14 16.38 22.34
CA ALA A 511 -23.58 16.15 22.46
C ALA A 511 -24.34 16.20 21.11
N ALA A 512 -23.71 15.76 20.02
CA ALA A 512 -24.34 15.72 18.69
C ALA A 512 -25.69 14.99 18.69
N THR A 513 -26.70 15.60 18.07
CA THR A 513 -28.02 14.98 17.87
C THR A 513 -27.98 13.96 16.74
N VAL A 514 -29.05 13.17 16.59
CA VAL A 514 -29.20 12.28 15.43
C VAL A 514 -29.33 13.09 14.12
N GLU A 515 -29.92 14.28 14.17
CA GLU A 515 -30.04 15.16 12.99
C GLU A 515 -28.67 15.73 12.56
N ASP A 516 -27.82 16.11 13.52
CA ASP A 516 -26.45 16.54 13.25
C ASP A 516 -25.61 15.40 12.64
N ALA A 517 -25.73 14.19 13.20
CA ALA A 517 -25.00 13.02 12.73
C ALA A 517 -25.44 12.57 11.33
N LEU A 518 -26.74 12.66 11.02
CA LEU A 518 -27.27 12.45 9.67
C LEU A 518 -26.70 13.48 8.68
N ALA A 519 -26.64 14.76 9.08
CA ALA A 519 -26.05 15.81 8.24
C ALA A 519 -24.55 15.58 7.97
N VAL A 520 -23.78 15.21 8.99
CA VAL A 520 -22.35 14.86 8.84
C VAL A 520 -22.18 13.62 7.95
N LYS A 521 -23.02 12.59 8.12
CA LYS A 521 -22.98 11.36 7.30
C LYS A 521 -23.27 11.63 5.82
N GLU A 522 -24.31 12.41 5.50
CA GLU A 522 -24.68 12.77 4.12
C GLU A 522 -23.53 13.50 3.41
N ILE A 523 -22.91 14.47 4.08
CA ILE A 523 -21.78 15.27 3.56
C ILE A 523 -20.53 14.40 3.40
N ALA A 524 -20.18 13.60 4.42
CA ALA A 524 -19.02 12.71 4.38
C ALA A 524 -19.15 11.66 3.26
N HIS A 525 -20.35 11.12 3.04
CA HIS A 525 -20.65 10.21 1.94
C HIS A 525 -20.39 10.88 0.59
N GLY A 526 -20.91 12.10 0.35
CA GLY A 526 -20.66 12.86 -0.87
C GLY A 526 -19.16 13.09 -1.16
N ILE A 527 -18.39 13.52 -0.15
CA ILE A 527 -16.94 13.74 -0.25
C ILE A 527 -16.21 12.44 -0.64
N ALA A 528 -16.51 11.33 0.03
CA ALA A 528 -15.82 10.06 -0.18
C ALA A 528 -16.22 9.37 -1.50
N VAL A 529 -17.49 9.43 -1.90
CA VAL A 529 -17.96 8.94 -3.21
C VAL A 529 -17.31 9.73 -4.34
N ARG A 530 -17.15 11.05 -4.19
CA ARG A 530 -16.37 11.87 -5.15
C ARG A 530 -14.93 11.39 -5.25
N ALA A 531 -14.25 11.19 -4.13
CA ALA A 531 -12.86 10.72 -4.09
C ALA A 531 -12.70 9.36 -4.78
N ALA A 532 -13.54 8.38 -4.44
CA ALA A 532 -13.51 7.05 -5.07
C ALA A 532 -13.86 7.10 -6.56
N ARG A 533 -14.84 7.91 -6.97
CA ARG A 533 -15.18 8.08 -8.40
C ARG A 533 -14.02 8.71 -9.18
N LEU A 534 -13.27 9.65 -8.60
CA LEU A 534 -12.02 10.19 -9.16
C LEU A 534 -10.90 9.14 -9.22
N SER A 535 -10.72 8.30 -8.18
CA SER A 535 -9.78 7.16 -8.22
C SER A 535 -10.08 6.19 -9.37
N GLY A 536 -11.36 5.94 -9.66
CA GLY A 536 -11.79 5.15 -10.81
C GLY A 536 -11.37 5.73 -12.16
N ILE A 537 -11.26 7.07 -12.28
CA ILE A 537 -10.73 7.72 -13.50
C ILE A 537 -9.24 7.44 -13.68
N ALA A 538 -8.43 7.59 -12.63
CA ALA A 538 -6.99 7.37 -12.73
C ALA A 538 -6.64 5.93 -13.16
N ILE A 539 -7.42 4.95 -12.67
CA ILE A 539 -7.35 3.56 -13.13
C ILE A 539 -7.82 3.45 -14.59
N GLY A 540 -9.00 3.99 -14.91
CA GLY A 540 -9.62 3.84 -16.23
C GLY A 540 -8.82 4.47 -17.38
N ALA A 541 -8.27 5.66 -17.17
CA ALA A 541 -7.46 6.38 -18.16
C ALA A 541 -6.23 5.57 -18.59
N ILE A 542 -5.53 4.94 -17.64
CA ILE A 542 -4.36 4.09 -17.93
C ILE A 542 -4.77 2.84 -18.72
N ILE A 543 -5.88 2.19 -18.36
CA ILE A 543 -6.38 1.00 -19.08
C ILE A 543 -6.77 1.33 -20.52
N LEU A 544 -7.39 2.50 -20.73
CA LEU A 544 -7.78 2.99 -22.04
C LEU A 544 -6.57 3.36 -22.90
N GLU A 545 -5.62 4.15 -22.39
CA GLU A 545 -4.45 4.60 -23.17
C GLU A 545 -3.49 3.46 -23.51
N THR A 546 -3.28 2.51 -22.58
CA THR A 546 -2.46 1.32 -22.85
C THR A 546 -3.16 0.29 -23.76
N GLY A 547 -4.44 0.50 -24.10
CA GLY A 547 -5.21 -0.38 -24.99
C GLY A 547 -5.48 -1.78 -24.42
N ARG A 548 -5.26 -2.03 -23.13
CA ARG A 548 -5.24 -3.39 -22.55
C ARG A 548 -6.60 -4.09 -22.52
N LEU A 549 -7.70 -3.35 -22.75
CA LEU A 549 -9.03 -3.94 -22.97
C LEU A 549 -9.35 -4.25 -24.44
N GLU A 550 -8.54 -3.81 -25.42
CA GLU A 550 -8.83 -4.04 -26.83
C GLU A 550 -8.75 -5.53 -27.24
N PRO A 551 -9.61 -6.01 -28.17
CA PRO A 551 -9.58 -7.38 -28.64
C PRO A 551 -8.23 -7.71 -29.34
N GLY A 552 -7.46 -8.61 -28.74
CA GLY A 552 -6.13 -8.99 -29.24
C GLY A 552 -4.95 -8.24 -28.61
N ALA A 553 -5.18 -7.38 -27.61
CA ALA A 553 -4.11 -6.75 -26.82
C ALA A 553 -3.42 -7.73 -25.84
N SER A 554 -3.94 -8.95 -25.67
CA SER A 554 -3.27 -10.01 -24.91
C SER A 554 -2.19 -10.68 -25.74
N THR A 555 -1.00 -10.87 -25.16
CA THR A 555 0.12 -11.61 -25.76
C THR A 555 -0.07 -13.13 -25.70
N VAL A 556 -1.17 -13.61 -25.11
CA VAL A 556 -1.52 -15.03 -25.03
C VAL A 556 -2.25 -15.49 -26.31
N PRO A 557 -1.97 -16.69 -26.87
CA PRO A 557 -2.63 -17.17 -28.07
C PRO A 557 -4.17 -17.27 -27.95
N ALA A 558 -4.87 -16.92 -29.02
CA ALA A 558 -6.33 -16.95 -29.10
C ALA A 558 -6.93 -18.34 -28.77
N PRO A 559 -8.15 -18.40 -28.18
CA PRO A 559 -8.74 -19.65 -27.72
C PRO A 559 -8.94 -20.68 -28.84
N LYS A 560 -8.59 -21.94 -28.56
CA LYS A 560 -8.61 -23.04 -29.54
C LYS A 560 -9.95 -23.13 -30.29
N SER A 561 -9.88 -23.23 -31.61
CA SER A 561 -11.02 -23.44 -32.49
C SER A 561 -11.74 -24.77 -32.19
N SER A 562 -13.00 -24.93 -32.61
CA SER A 562 -13.71 -26.20 -32.45
C SER A 562 -13.01 -27.36 -33.18
N ALA A 563 -12.31 -27.08 -34.29
CA ALA A 563 -11.55 -28.09 -35.02
C ALA A 563 -10.34 -28.56 -34.21
N SER A 564 -9.55 -27.64 -33.65
CA SER A 564 -8.38 -27.96 -32.83
C SER A 564 -8.75 -28.61 -31.49
N ILE A 565 -9.89 -28.28 -30.88
CA ILE A 565 -10.39 -29.02 -29.70
C ILE A 565 -10.72 -30.47 -30.07
N VAL A 566 -11.36 -30.70 -31.22
CA VAL A 566 -11.62 -32.07 -31.74
C VAL A 566 -10.31 -32.79 -32.10
N GLU A 567 -9.26 -32.06 -32.49
CA GLU A 567 -7.92 -32.59 -32.74
C GLU A 567 -7.19 -32.98 -31.44
N ASP A 568 -7.27 -32.16 -30.38
CA ASP A 568 -6.79 -32.51 -29.04
C ASP A 568 -7.46 -33.80 -28.51
N VAL A 569 -8.79 -33.94 -28.70
CA VAL A 569 -9.53 -35.17 -28.32
C VAL A 569 -9.03 -36.39 -29.11
N LYS A 570 -8.81 -36.26 -30.43
CA LYS A 570 -8.25 -37.34 -31.26
C LYS A 570 -6.83 -37.73 -30.84
N ASN A 571 -6.03 -36.75 -30.41
CA ASN A 571 -4.66 -36.92 -29.96
C ASN A 571 -4.56 -37.34 -28.47
N LEU A 572 -5.69 -37.63 -27.80
CA LEU A 572 -5.80 -38.01 -26.39
C LEU A 572 -5.33 -36.94 -25.38
N ASN A 573 -5.20 -35.68 -25.80
CA ASN A 573 -4.92 -34.51 -24.95
C ASN A 573 -6.18 -34.07 -24.17
N LEU A 574 -6.83 -35.01 -23.48
CA LEU A 574 -8.15 -34.86 -22.89
C LEU A 574 -8.24 -33.73 -21.85
N GLY A 575 -7.15 -33.43 -21.14
CA GLY A 575 -7.08 -32.31 -20.19
C GLY A 575 -7.17 -30.94 -20.87
N GLU A 576 -6.44 -30.74 -21.97
CA GLU A 576 -6.51 -29.51 -22.77
C GLU A 576 -7.86 -29.37 -23.46
N ALA A 577 -8.37 -30.45 -24.05
CA ALA A 577 -9.68 -30.47 -24.69
C ALA A 577 -10.82 -30.16 -23.71
N ALA A 578 -10.78 -30.70 -22.49
CA ALA A 578 -11.75 -30.41 -21.44
C ALA A 578 -11.70 -28.94 -21.02
N SER A 579 -10.50 -28.40 -20.73
CA SER A 579 -10.31 -27.00 -20.37
C SER A 579 -10.82 -26.05 -21.46
N ALA A 580 -10.42 -26.26 -22.72
CA ALA A 580 -10.86 -25.44 -23.84
C ALA A 580 -12.37 -25.55 -24.11
N THR A 581 -12.99 -26.71 -23.84
CA THR A 581 -14.44 -26.90 -23.95
C THR A 581 -15.19 -26.14 -22.84
N VAL A 582 -14.70 -26.17 -21.60
CA VAL A 582 -15.29 -25.42 -20.47
C VAL A 582 -15.23 -23.92 -20.71
N SER A 583 -14.07 -23.37 -21.09
CA SER A 583 -13.94 -21.94 -21.44
C SER A 583 -14.88 -21.55 -22.58
N LYS A 584 -15.05 -22.42 -23.59
CA LYS A 584 -15.95 -22.16 -24.72
C LYS A 584 -17.43 -22.18 -24.34
N LEU A 585 -17.86 -23.11 -23.48
CA LEU A 585 -19.22 -23.15 -22.95
C LEU A 585 -19.52 -21.92 -22.07
N ALA A 586 -18.60 -21.56 -21.19
CA ALA A 586 -18.75 -20.41 -20.32
C ALA A 586 -18.69 -19.07 -21.07
N ASN A 587 -17.89 -18.94 -22.14
CA ASN A 587 -17.96 -17.81 -23.07
C ASN A 587 -19.33 -17.76 -23.78
N THR A 588 -19.86 -18.90 -24.21
CA THR A 588 -21.19 -18.98 -24.87
C THR A 588 -22.33 -18.59 -23.92
N ALA A 589 -22.17 -18.83 -22.62
CA ALA A 589 -23.11 -18.43 -21.57
C ALA A 589 -22.91 -16.98 -21.07
N GLY A 590 -21.86 -16.27 -21.51
CA GLY A 590 -21.50 -14.94 -20.97
C GLY A 590 -21.02 -14.96 -19.51
N LEU A 591 -20.61 -16.12 -19.00
CA LEU A 591 -20.25 -16.35 -17.59
C LEU A 591 -18.76 -16.59 -17.35
N ALA A 592 -17.96 -16.88 -18.39
CA ALA A 592 -16.51 -16.81 -18.27
C ALA A 592 -16.04 -15.36 -18.35
N VAL A 593 -15.25 -14.96 -17.36
CA VAL A 593 -14.14 -14.06 -17.61
C VAL A 593 -12.98 -14.93 -18.09
N ASN A 594 -12.47 -14.67 -19.29
CA ASN A 594 -11.26 -15.35 -19.76
C ASN A 594 -10.06 -14.79 -18.97
N GLU A 595 -9.38 -15.63 -18.18
CA GLU A 595 -8.22 -15.21 -17.37
C GLU A 595 -7.12 -14.58 -18.25
N ASP A 596 -6.92 -15.09 -19.47
CA ASP A 596 -5.94 -14.56 -20.43
C ASP A 596 -6.34 -13.19 -21.03
N GLU A 597 -7.52 -12.65 -20.68
CA GLU A 597 -8.03 -11.32 -21.06
C GLU A 597 -8.23 -10.37 -19.87
N ILE A 598 -7.85 -10.77 -18.65
CA ILE A 598 -7.96 -9.95 -17.44
C ILE A 598 -6.86 -8.88 -17.39
N VAL A 599 -7.26 -7.65 -17.08
CA VAL A 599 -6.36 -6.57 -16.69
C VAL A 599 -6.24 -6.59 -15.16
N ASP A 600 -5.11 -7.08 -14.67
CA ASP A 600 -4.82 -7.17 -13.23
C ASP A 600 -4.17 -5.89 -12.70
N ILE A 601 -4.59 -5.43 -11.52
CA ILE A 601 -4.22 -4.14 -10.94
C ILE A 601 -4.00 -4.29 -9.43
N GLY A 602 -2.82 -3.88 -8.98
CA GLY A 602 -2.46 -3.81 -7.58
C GLY A 602 -2.94 -2.49 -6.97
N VAL A 603 -3.60 -2.55 -5.83
CA VAL A 603 -3.95 -1.36 -5.04
C VAL A 603 -3.50 -1.52 -3.59
N ASP A 604 -3.09 -0.42 -2.98
CA ASP A 604 -2.63 -0.32 -1.58
C ASP A 604 -3.05 1.06 -1.02
N GLY A 605 -3.05 1.22 0.30
CA GLY A 605 -3.41 2.46 0.97
C GLY A 605 -4.73 2.43 1.76
N SER A 606 -4.81 3.32 2.76
CA SER A 606 -5.82 3.31 3.80
C SER A 606 -7.27 3.56 3.34
N LEU A 607 -7.49 4.23 2.21
CA LEU A 607 -8.85 4.43 1.69
C LEU A 607 -9.39 3.14 1.08
N VAL A 608 -8.60 2.48 0.23
CA VAL A 608 -9.04 1.24 -0.43
C VAL A 608 -9.08 0.04 0.52
N GLU A 609 -8.24 0.01 1.56
CA GLU A 609 -8.30 -1.05 2.59
C GLU A 609 -9.38 -0.83 3.67
N PHE A 610 -9.63 0.41 4.12
CA PHE A 610 -10.43 0.66 5.32
C PHE A 610 -11.68 1.55 5.14
N TYR A 611 -11.83 2.31 4.05
CA TYR A 611 -13.08 3.05 3.83
C TYR A 611 -14.17 2.10 3.29
N PRO A 612 -15.36 2.01 3.93
CA PRO A 612 -16.37 1.04 3.53
C PRO A 612 -16.82 1.23 2.07
N LYS A 613 -16.78 0.15 1.28
CA LYS A 613 -17.17 0.11 -0.14
C LYS A 613 -16.35 1.00 -1.09
N PHE A 614 -15.17 1.51 -0.72
CA PHE A 614 -14.37 2.40 -1.59
C PHE A 614 -14.15 1.80 -2.99
N GLU A 615 -13.76 0.53 -3.09
CA GLU A 615 -13.63 -0.19 -4.36
C GLU A 615 -14.95 -0.29 -5.15
N GLY A 616 -16.09 -0.39 -4.46
CA GLY A 616 -17.42 -0.38 -5.09
C GLY A 616 -17.68 0.92 -5.85
N TYR A 617 -17.44 2.06 -5.20
CA TYR A 617 -17.58 3.39 -5.80
C TYR A 617 -16.53 3.66 -6.89
N MET A 618 -15.29 3.14 -6.76
CA MET A 618 -14.30 3.15 -7.86
C MET A 618 -14.81 2.37 -9.09
N ARG A 619 -15.38 1.18 -8.88
CA ARG A 619 -15.95 0.35 -9.94
C ARG A 619 -17.19 0.96 -10.58
N GLU A 620 -17.99 1.73 -9.84
CA GLU A 620 -19.10 2.50 -10.42
C GLU A 620 -18.61 3.55 -11.42
N ALA A 621 -17.51 4.27 -11.13
CA ALA A 621 -16.90 5.16 -12.11
C ALA A 621 -16.35 4.39 -13.31
N LEU A 622 -15.64 3.27 -13.11
CA LEU A 622 -15.14 2.43 -14.22
C LEU A 622 -16.27 1.92 -15.14
N ARG A 623 -17.45 1.60 -14.58
CA ARG A 623 -18.65 1.22 -15.35
C ARG A 623 -19.29 2.39 -16.12
N ALA A 624 -19.02 3.62 -15.73
CA ALA A 624 -19.53 4.84 -16.36
C ALA A 624 -18.55 5.47 -17.38
N LEU A 625 -17.32 4.95 -17.49
CA LEU A 625 -16.33 5.44 -18.46
C LEU A 625 -16.58 4.85 -19.86
N ASP A 626 -16.63 5.74 -20.84
CA ASP A 626 -16.65 5.43 -22.27
C ASP A 626 -15.42 4.57 -22.64
N GLY A 627 -15.64 3.54 -23.45
CA GLY A 627 -14.60 2.54 -23.81
C GLY A 627 -14.39 1.42 -22.78
N ILE A 628 -14.75 1.60 -21.51
CA ILE A 628 -14.72 0.53 -20.50
C ILE A 628 -16.14 -0.06 -20.33
N GLY A 629 -17.06 0.73 -19.78
CA GLY A 629 -18.41 0.31 -19.45
C GLY A 629 -18.50 -0.93 -18.53
N ALA A 630 -19.72 -1.45 -18.35
CA ALA A 630 -19.95 -2.64 -17.54
C ALA A 630 -19.31 -3.93 -18.09
N ALA A 631 -18.91 -3.97 -19.36
CA ALA A 631 -18.24 -5.12 -19.95
C ALA A 631 -16.72 -5.11 -19.69
N GLY A 632 -16.07 -3.95 -19.85
CA GLY A 632 -14.66 -3.76 -19.54
C GLY A 632 -14.39 -3.89 -18.04
N GLU A 633 -15.25 -3.33 -17.18
CA GLU A 633 -15.06 -3.37 -15.73
C GLU A 633 -15.02 -4.81 -15.16
N ARG A 634 -15.79 -5.74 -15.73
CA ARG A 634 -15.73 -7.17 -15.37
C ARG A 634 -14.43 -7.87 -15.75
N ARG A 635 -13.60 -7.27 -16.62
CA ARG A 635 -12.23 -7.73 -16.94
C ARG A 635 -11.16 -7.05 -16.07
N ILE A 636 -11.53 -6.11 -15.20
CA ILE A 636 -10.59 -5.41 -14.30
C ILE A 636 -10.54 -6.13 -12.95
N ARG A 637 -9.42 -6.81 -12.70
CA ARG A 637 -9.10 -7.45 -11.41
C ARG A 637 -8.32 -6.46 -10.56
N ILE A 638 -9.02 -5.71 -9.71
CA ILE A 638 -8.42 -4.98 -8.60
C ILE A 638 -8.07 -5.98 -7.50
N GLY A 639 -6.87 -5.91 -6.93
CA GLY A 639 -6.45 -6.76 -5.83
C GLY A 639 -5.47 -6.05 -4.89
N ILE A 640 -5.65 -6.26 -3.58
CA ILE A 640 -4.78 -5.65 -2.56
C ILE A 640 -3.35 -6.16 -2.70
N ALA A 641 -2.41 -5.24 -2.87
CA ALA A 641 -0.99 -5.49 -3.10
C ALA A 641 -0.20 -5.26 -1.81
N LYS A 642 -0.19 -6.27 -0.94
CA LYS A 642 0.38 -6.16 0.41
C LYS A 642 1.89 -5.91 0.39
N ASP A 643 2.30 -4.86 1.11
CA ASP A 643 3.68 -4.45 1.31
C ASP A 643 4.44 -4.11 0.02
N GLY A 644 3.88 -3.20 -0.79
CA GLY A 644 4.53 -2.70 -2.01
C GLY A 644 5.93 -2.11 -1.75
N SER A 645 6.10 -1.29 -0.72
CA SER A 645 7.37 -0.65 -0.38
C SER A 645 8.44 -1.60 0.19
N GLY A 646 8.07 -2.80 0.66
CA GLY A 646 8.98 -3.87 1.06
C GLY A 646 9.21 -4.91 -0.04
N VAL A 647 8.18 -5.70 -0.35
CA VAL A 647 8.26 -6.83 -1.31
C VAL A 647 8.54 -6.35 -2.72
N GLY A 648 7.89 -5.27 -3.15
CA GLY A 648 8.11 -4.70 -4.48
C GLY A 648 9.53 -4.18 -4.66
N ALA A 649 10.11 -3.55 -3.64
CA ALA A 649 11.48 -3.06 -3.70
C ALA A 649 12.52 -4.19 -3.76
N ALA A 650 12.29 -5.29 -3.04
CA ALA A 650 13.09 -6.50 -3.14
C ALA A 650 13.03 -7.12 -4.56
N LEU A 651 11.84 -7.13 -5.18
CA LEU A 651 11.65 -7.60 -6.56
C LEU A 651 12.32 -6.68 -7.60
N ILE A 652 12.34 -5.35 -7.38
CA ILE A 652 13.05 -4.42 -8.27
C ILE A 652 14.57 -4.57 -8.10
N ALA A 653 15.07 -4.81 -6.88
CA ALA A 653 16.48 -5.14 -6.65
C ALA A 653 16.92 -6.46 -7.34
N LEU A 654 16.00 -7.41 -7.50
CA LEU A 654 16.17 -8.61 -8.32
C LEU A 654 16.18 -8.28 -9.82
N VAL A 655 15.28 -7.42 -10.31
CA VAL A 655 15.29 -6.99 -11.72
C VAL A 655 16.58 -6.25 -12.06
N ALA A 656 17.03 -5.33 -11.20
CA ALA A 656 18.33 -4.70 -11.32
C ALA A 656 19.46 -5.74 -11.38
N ALA A 657 19.42 -6.79 -10.54
CA ALA A 657 20.39 -7.89 -10.56
C ALA A 657 20.45 -8.65 -11.90
N LYS A 658 19.31 -8.77 -12.61
CA LYS A 658 19.23 -9.35 -13.97
C LYS A 658 19.78 -8.37 -15.03
N MET A 659 19.59 -7.06 -14.83
CA MET A 659 20.07 -5.99 -15.72
C MET A 659 21.57 -5.67 -15.56
N GLU A 660 22.20 -6.09 -14.45
CA GLU A 660 23.65 -6.03 -14.28
C GLU A 660 24.35 -6.90 -15.33
N LYS A 661 24.74 -6.28 -16.45
CA LYS A 661 25.62 -6.86 -17.47
C LYS A 661 26.76 -7.60 -16.74
N PRO A 662 26.93 -8.93 -16.91
CA PRO A 662 27.92 -9.68 -16.15
C PRO A 662 29.28 -9.03 -16.37
N LEU A 663 29.90 -8.60 -15.26
CA LEU A 663 31.13 -7.82 -15.30
C LEU A 663 32.15 -8.52 -16.20
N ASP A 664 32.43 -7.92 -17.36
CA ASP A 664 33.56 -8.32 -18.17
C ASP A 664 34.82 -7.83 -17.43
N TYR A 665 35.21 -8.59 -16.40
CA TYR A 665 36.43 -8.36 -15.61
C TYR A 665 37.68 -8.35 -16.50
N LEU A 666 37.58 -8.91 -17.71
CA LEU A 666 38.62 -8.82 -18.72
C LEU A 666 38.56 -7.52 -19.53
N LYS A 667 37.52 -6.69 -19.50
CA LYS A 667 37.45 -5.42 -20.26
C LYS A 667 38.59 -4.44 -19.91
N PRO A 668 38.95 -4.20 -18.63
CA PRO A 668 40.12 -3.38 -18.29
C PRO A 668 41.45 -4.06 -18.67
N LEU A 669 41.50 -5.40 -18.64
CA LEU A 669 42.68 -6.18 -19.03
C LEU A 669 42.87 -6.24 -20.54
N LYS A 670 41.79 -6.30 -21.33
CA LYS A 670 41.75 -6.18 -22.79
C LYS A 670 42.23 -4.80 -23.19
N GLY A 671 41.69 -3.74 -22.59
CA GLY A 671 42.16 -2.36 -22.79
C GLY A 671 43.67 -2.23 -22.59
N LYS A 672 44.19 -2.66 -21.43
CA LYS A 672 45.64 -2.66 -21.16
C LYS A 672 46.44 -3.56 -22.10
N LEU A 673 45.91 -4.71 -22.49
CA LEU A 673 46.57 -5.62 -23.44
C LEU A 673 46.64 -5.02 -24.84
N ASP A 674 45.63 -4.26 -25.25
CA ASP A 674 45.57 -3.59 -26.56
C ASP A 674 46.39 -2.29 -26.57
N GLU A 675 46.47 -1.55 -25.45
CA GLU A 675 47.48 -0.51 -25.22
C GLU A 675 48.91 -1.08 -25.32
N ILE A 676 49.19 -2.23 -24.70
CA ILE A 676 50.49 -2.89 -24.77
C ILE A 676 50.82 -3.34 -26.20
N LYS A 677 49.85 -3.88 -26.96
CA LYS A 677 50.05 -4.22 -28.39
C LYS A 677 50.36 -2.97 -29.21
N ALA A 678 49.62 -1.88 -29.02
CA ALA A 678 49.80 -0.61 -29.73
C ALA A 678 51.12 0.10 -29.36
N GLY A 679 51.71 -0.21 -28.20
CA GLY A 679 53.06 0.22 -27.81
C GLY A 679 54.20 -0.71 -28.27
N ILE A 680 53.89 -1.80 -29.00
CA ILE A 680 54.84 -2.78 -29.53
C ILE A 680 54.86 -2.79 -31.08
N SER A 681 53.87 -2.15 -31.72
CA SER A 681 53.78 -1.88 -33.16
C SER A 681 54.43 -0.55 -33.55
#